data_AF-A0AAZ3NYA6-F1
#
_entry.id   AF-A0AAZ3NYA6-F1
#
_cell.length_a   1.000
_cell.length_b   1.000
_cell.length_c   1.000
_cell.angle_alpha   90.00
_cell.angle_beta   90.00
_cell.angle_gamma   90.00
#
_symmetry.space_group_name_H-M   'P 1'
#
loop_
_entity.id
_entity.type
_entity.pdbx_description
1 polymer ?
#
loop_
_entity_poly.entity_id
_entity_poly.type
_entity_poly.pdbx_seq_one_letter_code
_entity_poly.pdbx_strand_id
1 'polypeptide(L)'
;MMLCWGSTVEGQLGIGGAGDPVYEPRSCQAFNGRGLKEVACGGRHSLFLLRDGRVYTCGSNRCGQLGHDKPGDSPELVVALDTQKIGVVSCGQAHSMALNEQGQVFAWGAGGGGQLGLGTAEETVPIPRLIKKLCEHRISQIMCGNKHCIALSKGENELFTWGQNSSGQLGLGKGEPSTLSPQPLKSLSGIPLAQITAGGDHSFALSLSGAVFGWGKNGAGQLGLNDKQDRSVPCHIKFLRSQKVVYISCGDEHTAALTKDGGLFTFGDGSRGQLGHDSTNNEPLPRQVQELMGSEVSQIACGRHHTLAFVPSSGLVYAFGCNTNGQLGTGTRGDIKSPLPVKSSLTGRLTGSPRHMSGNWMTPVGKKRMQGNETSDVILLLSSTALNRLYGQLLGDILMNDFKVMYPSLSPSIHVSLSCQATKSFESLLIPQLPCSPPDVEAMRIYLILSECPALHESKNYITLTIPLAMAILRLDANPSKVLDNWWCLVDGGVFSRLVDMYKSIVVFLLTGGKALLVPVFLENYTSATLKLLEKLHKVNLKAGHVEYNRFYIPDITTLVDIQEDYLKWFLSKAEISSVTLCAYPFILNAQAKTTMLQTDAELQMQVTARIGKYICTFLQMLWHRVTYSSERRWMQGVTKEFFLLLLKELMDPVYGMFTQYTQSNLLWFSDKCFVEYNWFNLIGIICGLAIYNSTVVDLHFPLVLYKKLLGVAPTLEDLKELSPTEGRSLQQLLDHEEDDVEETFCLNFAITREYYGLTEVKELIPGGDRITVDKNNREEFVEAYLKYMFRDSVSELYQAFSSGFLKVCGGKILSLFQPSELMAMVVGNNNYNWEEMEKNAVYKGEYSATHPTVRMFWEVFHEFPLEKKKRFLLFLTGSDRIPIHGMESLRISIQSTSAEEHYLPVAHTCYNLLDMPRYQTKETLHRRLTQAVEQYEGFSLV
;
A
#
# COMPACT_ATOMS: atom_id res chain seq x y z
N MET A 1 -9.26 22.14 17.40
CA MET A 1 -10.03 23.35 17.77
C MET A 1 -11.02 23.62 16.66
N MET A 2 -12.28 23.91 16.98
CA MET A 2 -13.34 24.18 16.00
C MET A 2 -13.61 25.69 15.95
N LEU A 3 -13.72 26.26 14.76
CA LEU A 3 -14.06 27.66 14.54
C LEU A 3 -15.46 27.78 13.95
N CYS A 4 -16.28 28.71 14.46
CA CYS A 4 -17.63 29.00 13.99
C CYS A 4 -17.78 30.48 13.64
N TRP A 5 -18.46 30.77 12.54
CA TRP A 5 -18.85 32.12 12.12
C TRP A 5 -20.10 32.03 11.23
N GLY A 6 -20.80 33.15 11.04
CA GLY A 6 -22.03 33.23 10.27
C GLY A 6 -23.25 33.65 11.10
N SER A 7 -24.43 33.20 10.66
CA SER A 7 -25.71 33.52 11.30
C SER A 7 -25.90 32.79 12.63
N THR A 8 -26.26 33.54 13.67
CA THR A 8 -26.62 33.07 15.03
C THR A 8 -28.12 33.02 15.30
N VAL A 9 -28.96 33.44 14.32
CA VAL A 9 -30.40 33.71 14.49
C VAL A 9 -31.21 32.57 15.11
N GLU A 10 -30.87 31.32 14.80
CA GLU A 10 -31.59 30.14 15.30
C GLU A 10 -30.68 29.24 16.15
N GLY A 11 -29.49 29.72 16.56
CA GLY A 11 -28.52 28.92 17.33
C GLY A 11 -27.67 27.96 16.50
N GLN A 12 -27.72 28.03 15.16
CA GLN A 12 -27.09 27.05 14.26
C GLN A 12 -25.55 26.98 14.31
N LEU A 13 -24.89 27.95 14.96
CA LEU A 13 -23.43 27.93 15.18
C LEU A 13 -23.01 27.17 16.44
N GLY A 14 -23.94 26.93 17.38
CA GLY A 14 -23.66 26.19 18.61
C GLY A 14 -22.70 26.88 19.58
N ILE A 15 -22.50 28.20 19.48
CA ILE A 15 -21.59 28.96 20.35
C ILE A 15 -22.27 29.63 21.54
N GLY A 16 -23.59 29.44 21.72
CA GLY A 16 -24.36 30.04 22.81
C GLY A 16 -24.47 31.56 22.71
N GLY A 17 -25.63 32.05 22.27
CA GLY A 17 -25.93 33.48 22.22
C GLY A 17 -26.86 33.86 21.06
N ALA A 18 -28.07 34.31 21.40
CA ALA A 18 -28.94 34.99 20.46
C ALA A 18 -28.42 36.43 20.28
N GLY A 19 -27.92 36.78 19.10
CA GLY A 19 -27.31 38.09 18.84
C GLY A 19 -26.94 38.30 17.37
N ASP A 20 -26.18 39.36 17.09
CA ASP A 20 -25.71 39.72 15.75
C ASP A 20 -24.90 38.60 15.08
N PRO A 21 -24.90 38.51 13.73
CA PRO A 21 -24.08 37.55 13.01
C PRO A 21 -22.60 37.69 13.36
N VAL A 22 -21.91 36.54 13.37
CA VAL A 22 -20.48 36.46 13.67
C VAL A 22 -19.71 36.59 12.37
N TYR A 23 -19.11 37.75 12.13
CA TYR A 23 -18.39 38.06 10.89
C TYR A 23 -16.93 37.55 10.88
N GLU A 24 -16.42 37.04 12.01
CA GLU A 24 -15.05 36.57 12.17
C GLU A 24 -15.02 35.21 12.87
N PRO A 25 -14.13 34.28 12.49
CA PRO A 25 -14.02 32.98 13.11
C PRO A 25 -13.80 33.04 14.64
N ARG A 26 -14.72 32.41 15.39
CA ARG A 26 -14.64 32.27 16.85
C ARG A 26 -14.47 30.81 17.25
N SER A 27 -13.63 30.55 18.26
CA SER A 27 -13.46 29.20 18.79
C SER A 27 -14.74 28.73 19.49
N CYS A 28 -15.29 27.61 19.05
CA CYS A 28 -16.36 26.91 19.75
C CYS A 28 -15.75 26.00 20.82
N GLN A 29 -16.12 26.21 22.08
CA GLN A 29 -15.59 25.44 23.21
C GLN A 29 -16.32 24.09 23.41
N ALA A 30 -17.50 23.90 22.80
CA ALA A 30 -18.38 22.74 23.05
C ALA A 30 -17.73 21.37 22.78
N PHE A 31 -16.72 21.32 21.89
CA PHE A 31 -16.05 20.10 21.46
C PHE A 31 -14.53 20.10 21.68
N ASN A 32 -14.01 21.02 22.50
CA ASN A 32 -12.57 21.05 22.77
C ASN A 32 -12.12 19.76 23.47
N GLY A 33 -11.13 19.08 22.88
CA GLY A 33 -10.63 17.78 23.35
C GLY A 33 -11.52 16.57 23.03
N ARG A 34 -12.70 16.75 22.42
CA ARG A 34 -13.70 15.68 22.20
C ARG A 34 -13.60 14.97 20.84
N GLY A 35 -12.60 15.31 20.02
CA GLY A 35 -12.34 14.63 18.75
C GLY A 35 -13.48 14.73 17.73
N LEU A 36 -13.80 15.94 17.26
CA LEU A 36 -14.76 16.15 16.17
C LEU A 36 -14.29 15.45 14.88
N LYS A 37 -15.20 14.73 14.22
CA LYS A 37 -14.95 13.99 12.98
C LYS A 37 -15.47 14.75 11.75
N GLU A 38 -16.73 15.16 11.79
CA GLU A 38 -17.43 15.75 10.64
C GLU A 38 -18.51 16.75 11.10
N VAL A 39 -18.81 17.73 10.25
CA VAL A 39 -19.89 18.72 10.46
C VAL A 39 -20.74 18.78 9.20
N ALA A 40 -22.05 18.64 9.34
CA ALA A 40 -23.00 18.85 8.26
C ALA A 40 -23.87 20.07 8.58
N CYS A 41 -24.04 20.97 7.59
CA CYS A 41 -24.76 22.22 7.75
C CYS A 41 -26.03 22.19 6.90
N GLY A 42 -27.19 22.22 7.54
CA GLY A 42 -28.48 22.32 6.88
C GLY A 42 -28.93 23.77 6.69
N GLY A 43 -30.21 23.96 6.35
CA GLY A 43 -30.73 25.30 6.07
C GLY A 43 -30.70 26.28 7.25
N ARG A 44 -30.99 25.79 8.46
CA ARG A 44 -31.00 26.56 9.73
C ARG A 44 -30.58 25.72 10.94
N HIS A 45 -29.90 24.60 10.72
CA HIS A 45 -29.45 23.68 11.77
C HIS A 45 -28.14 23.03 11.36
N SER A 46 -27.40 22.50 12.33
CA SER A 46 -26.09 21.88 12.12
C SER A 46 -26.00 20.57 12.90
N LEU A 47 -25.36 19.57 12.29
CA LEU A 47 -25.03 18.27 12.87
C LEU A 47 -23.51 18.19 13.08
N PHE A 48 -23.10 17.69 14.25
CA PHE A 48 -21.71 17.47 14.61
C PHE A 48 -21.52 16.00 14.95
N LEU A 49 -20.64 15.33 14.22
CA LEU A 49 -20.28 13.94 14.45
C LEU A 49 -18.92 13.87 15.16
N LEU A 50 -18.88 13.22 16.32
CA LEU A 50 -17.65 12.94 17.05
C LEU A 50 -16.99 11.63 16.57
N ARG A 51 -15.69 11.47 16.82
CA ARG A 51 -14.93 10.25 16.48
C ARG A 51 -15.39 9.00 17.23
N ASP A 52 -16.07 9.16 18.36
CA ASP A 52 -16.69 8.07 19.12
C ASP A 52 -18.01 7.57 18.49
N GLY A 53 -18.52 8.27 17.46
CA GLY A 53 -19.76 7.95 16.75
C GLY A 53 -21.00 8.66 17.29
N ARG A 54 -20.86 9.55 18.28
CA ARG A 54 -21.99 10.33 18.81
C ARG A 54 -22.33 11.53 17.92
N VAL A 55 -23.63 11.80 17.79
CA VAL A 55 -24.17 12.92 17.00
C VAL A 55 -24.76 13.99 17.91
N TYR A 56 -24.29 15.21 17.73
CA TYR A 56 -24.82 16.41 18.37
C TYR A 56 -25.50 17.30 17.35
N THR A 57 -26.56 18.00 17.73
CA THR A 57 -27.24 18.96 16.84
C THR A 57 -27.56 20.27 17.54
N CYS A 58 -27.63 21.35 16.77
CA CYS A 58 -28.13 22.64 17.23
C CYS A 58 -28.79 23.41 16.08
N GLY A 59 -29.52 24.47 16.39
CA GLY A 59 -30.23 25.29 15.43
C GLY A 59 -31.74 25.22 15.52
N SER A 60 -32.41 25.46 14.40
CA SER A 60 -33.87 25.44 14.31
C SER A 60 -34.42 24.02 14.46
N ASN A 61 -35.45 23.85 15.28
CA ASN A 61 -36.14 22.56 15.51
C ASN A 61 -37.62 22.56 15.09
N ARG A 62 -38.03 23.48 14.20
CA ARG A 62 -39.45 23.67 13.82
C ARG A 62 -40.12 22.42 13.24
N CYS A 63 -39.35 21.51 12.66
CA CYS A 63 -39.81 20.27 12.05
C CYS A 63 -39.28 19.03 12.77
N GLY A 64 -38.67 19.20 13.95
CA GLY A 64 -38.02 18.12 14.69
C GLY A 64 -36.65 17.69 14.13
N GLN A 65 -36.01 18.50 13.28
CA GLN A 65 -34.75 18.15 12.60
C GLN A 65 -33.52 18.02 13.52
N LEU A 66 -33.63 18.41 14.80
CA LEU A 66 -32.57 18.20 15.78
C LEU A 66 -32.59 16.77 16.37
N GLY A 67 -33.71 16.05 16.30
CA GLY A 67 -33.80 14.70 16.86
C GLY A 67 -33.94 14.65 18.39
N HIS A 68 -34.17 15.81 19.03
CA HIS A 68 -34.39 15.98 20.46
C HIS A 68 -35.25 17.21 20.76
N ASP A 69 -35.80 17.31 21.97
CA ASP A 69 -36.68 18.40 22.39
C ASP A 69 -35.97 19.56 23.12
N LYS A 70 -34.64 19.50 23.23
CA LYS A 70 -33.82 20.54 23.86
C LYS A 70 -33.72 21.81 22.99
N PRO A 71 -33.49 23.00 23.60
CA PRO A 71 -33.26 24.23 22.86
C PRO A 71 -32.05 24.13 21.94
N GLY A 72 -32.13 24.77 20.77
CA GLY A 72 -31.11 24.69 19.72
C GLY A 72 -29.95 25.67 19.85
N ASP A 73 -29.81 26.38 20.97
CA ASP A 73 -28.80 27.43 21.16
C ASP A 73 -27.37 26.86 21.34
N SER A 74 -27.28 25.60 21.74
CA SER A 74 -26.03 24.87 21.94
C SER A 74 -26.10 23.45 21.36
N PRO A 75 -24.96 22.82 21.00
CA PRO A 75 -24.93 21.45 20.51
C PRO A 75 -25.37 20.45 21.57
N GLU A 76 -26.42 19.72 21.26
CA GLU A 76 -27.06 18.77 22.17
C GLU A 76 -27.07 17.35 21.58
N LEU A 77 -26.90 16.35 22.44
CA LEU A 77 -26.78 14.94 22.03
C LEU A 77 -28.13 14.40 21.51
N VAL A 78 -28.09 13.75 20.36
CA VAL A 78 -29.23 12.97 19.84
C VAL A 78 -29.28 11.61 20.53
N VAL A 79 -29.92 11.55 21.69
CA VAL A 79 -29.97 10.36 22.55
C VAL A 79 -30.51 9.12 21.82
N ALA A 80 -31.44 9.32 20.88
CA ALA A 80 -32.00 8.23 20.07
C ALA A 80 -30.96 7.47 19.23
N LEU A 81 -29.81 8.09 18.92
CA LEU A 81 -28.71 7.49 18.17
C LEU A 81 -27.55 7.04 19.06
N ASP A 82 -27.58 7.25 20.37
CA ASP A 82 -26.42 6.97 21.26
C ASP A 82 -26.06 5.47 21.34
N THR A 83 -27.02 4.59 21.05
CA THR A 83 -26.78 3.14 20.93
C THR A 83 -26.18 2.72 19.58
N GLN A 84 -26.12 3.64 18.62
CA GLN A 84 -25.66 3.41 17.26
C GLN A 84 -24.32 4.10 17.05
N LYS A 85 -23.36 3.40 16.44
CA LYS A 85 -22.07 4.02 16.10
C LYS A 85 -22.17 4.70 14.74
N ILE A 86 -22.39 6.02 14.74
CA ILE A 86 -22.58 6.80 13.51
C ILE A 86 -21.25 7.04 12.79
N GLY A 87 -21.25 6.79 11.49
CA GLY A 87 -20.10 6.94 10.61
C GLY A 87 -20.13 8.22 9.76
N VAL A 88 -21.32 8.64 9.30
CA VAL A 88 -21.51 9.78 8.38
C VAL A 88 -22.81 10.51 8.74
N VAL A 89 -22.85 11.83 8.55
CA VAL A 89 -24.04 12.68 8.74
C VAL A 89 -24.27 13.57 7.53
N SER A 90 -25.54 13.88 7.23
CA SER A 90 -25.91 14.80 6.15
C SER A 90 -27.16 15.60 6.54
N CYS A 91 -27.26 16.84 6.04
CA CYS A 91 -28.35 17.77 6.37
C CYS A 91 -28.99 18.32 5.09
N GLY A 92 -30.31 18.36 5.06
CA GLY A 92 -31.06 19.09 4.03
C GLY A 92 -31.57 20.45 4.53
N GLN A 93 -32.62 20.95 3.88
CA GLN A 93 -33.19 22.26 4.26
C GLN A 93 -33.77 22.26 5.69
N ALA A 94 -34.52 21.22 6.04
CA ALA A 94 -35.22 21.07 7.32
C ALA A 94 -35.33 19.59 7.76
N HIS A 95 -34.40 18.75 7.30
CA HIS A 95 -34.33 17.34 7.66
C HIS A 95 -32.86 16.91 7.78
N SER A 96 -32.64 15.79 8.46
CA SER A 96 -31.34 15.28 8.86
C SER A 96 -31.24 13.80 8.54
N MET A 97 -30.04 13.35 8.22
CA MET A 97 -29.72 11.94 7.98
C MET A 97 -28.42 11.54 8.68
N ALA A 98 -28.38 10.29 9.15
CA ALA A 98 -27.20 9.66 9.72
C ALA A 98 -27.04 8.23 9.19
N LEU A 99 -25.80 7.82 8.96
CA LEU A 99 -25.42 6.47 8.52
C LEU A 99 -24.54 5.84 9.59
N ASN A 100 -24.91 4.66 10.10
CA ASN A 100 -24.07 3.93 11.04
C ASN A 100 -23.01 3.05 10.35
N GLU A 101 -22.03 2.56 11.10
CA GLU A 101 -20.95 1.71 10.57
C GLU A 101 -21.44 0.38 9.98
N GLN A 102 -22.63 -0.08 10.38
CA GLN A 102 -23.30 -1.26 9.84
C GLN A 102 -23.93 -1.02 8.45
N GLY A 103 -23.99 0.23 7.97
CA GLY A 103 -24.58 0.58 6.68
C GLY A 103 -26.07 0.93 6.74
N GLN A 104 -26.63 1.14 7.94
CA GLN A 104 -28.03 1.49 8.15
C GLN A 104 -28.24 3.00 8.19
N VAL A 105 -29.31 3.46 7.54
CA VAL A 105 -29.61 4.89 7.37
C VAL A 105 -30.79 5.31 8.24
N PHE A 106 -30.60 6.38 9.02
CA PHE A 106 -31.61 7.00 9.85
C PHE A 106 -31.95 8.39 9.30
N ALA A 107 -33.23 8.75 9.29
CA ALA A 107 -33.72 10.06 8.86
C ALA A 107 -34.76 10.64 9.83
N TRP A 108 -34.76 11.96 9.98
CA TRP A 108 -35.72 12.72 10.80
C TRP A 108 -35.83 14.18 10.34
N GLY A 109 -36.81 14.91 10.84
CA GLY A 109 -37.17 16.28 10.47
C GLY A 109 -38.39 16.35 9.55
N ALA A 110 -38.41 17.30 8.62
CA ALA A 110 -39.51 17.46 7.67
C ALA A 110 -39.61 16.30 6.67
N GLY A 111 -40.82 15.81 6.42
CA GLY A 111 -41.11 14.65 5.56
C GLY A 111 -42.21 14.83 4.51
N GLY A 112 -42.93 15.97 4.50
CA GLY A 112 -44.04 16.20 3.56
C GLY A 112 -43.69 16.13 2.05
N GLY A 113 -42.40 16.19 1.68
CA GLY A 113 -41.91 16.00 0.31
C GLY A 113 -41.39 14.59 0.01
N GLY A 114 -41.48 13.65 0.96
CA GLY A 114 -40.93 12.29 0.85
C GLY A 114 -39.45 12.15 1.19
N GLN A 115 -38.75 13.24 1.56
CA GLN A 115 -37.30 13.29 1.77
C GLN A 115 -36.79 12.37 2.89
N LEU A 116 -37.67 11.92 3.80
CA LEU A 116 -37.29 10.98 4.86
C LEU A 116 -37.19 9.53 4.37
N GLY A 117 -37.77 9.19 3.22
CA GLY A 117 -37.68 7.84 2.65
C GLY A 117 -38.40 6.74 3.43
N LEU A 118 -39.24 7.09 4.41
CA LEU A 118 -39.90 6.13 5.32
C LEU A 118 -41.07 5.38 4.68
N GLY A 119 -41.48 5.74 3.46
CA GLY A 119 -42.65 5.21 2.78
C GLY A 119 -43.98 5.75 3.31
N THR A 120 -43.95 6.70 4.25
CA THR A 120 -45.13 7.36 4.83
C THR A 120 -45.17 8.84 4.44
N ALA A 121 -46.37 9.40 4.35
CA ALA A 121 -46.60 10.83 4.06
C ALA A 121 -46.60 11.68 5.36
N GLU A 122 -45.76 11.33 6.34
CA GLU A 122 -45.67 12.06 7.60
C GLU A 122 -45.00 13.43 7.36
N GLU A 123 -45.67 14.51 7.78
CA GLU A 123 -45.18 15.88 7.60
C GLU A 123 -43.88 16.16 8.36
N THR A 124 -43.76 15.63 9.58
CA THR A 124 -42.59 15.81 10.44
C THR A 124 -42.34 14.58 11.30
N VAL A 125 -41.07 14.21 11.45
CA VAL A 125 -40.60 13.10 12.29
C VAL A 125 -39.54 13.62 13.25
N PRO A 126 -39.84 13.82 14.54
CA PRO A 126 -38.92 14.48 15.46
C PRO A 126 -37.83 13.56 16.05
N ILE A 127 -37.91 12.25 15.80
CA ILE A 127 -36.97 11.25 16.34
C ILE A 127 -36.36 10.47 15.16
N PRO A 128 -35.02 10.26 15.13
CA PRO A 128 -34.36 9.43 14.12
C PRO A 128 -35.05 8.08 13.88
N ARG A 129 -35.49 7.83 12.64
CA ARG A 129 -36.11 6.57 12.23
C ARG A 129 -35.30 5.87 11.16
N LEU A 130 -35.18 4.55 11.31
CA LEU A 130 -34.51 3.68 10.35
C LEU A 130 -35.29 3.59 9.03
N ILE A 131 -34.59 3.82 7.91
CA ILE A 131 -35.12 3.62 6.56
C ILE A 131 -35.06 2.13 6.22
N LYS A 132 -36.12 1.39 6.57
CA LYS A 132 -36.17 -0.07 6.45
C LYS A 132 -35.83 -0.61 5.05
N LYS A 133 -36.21 0.11 4.00
CA LYS A 133 -36.00 -0.29 2.60
C LYS A 133 -34.52 -0.33 2.20
N LEU A 134 -33.64 0.38 2.92
CA LEU A 134 -32.21 0.35 2.66
C LEU A 134 -31.48 -0.70 3.50
N CYS A 135 -32.13 -1.37 4.46
CA CYS A 135 -31.47 -2.33 5.36
C CYS A 135 -30.92 -3.57 4.64
N GLU A 136 -31.47 -3.91 3.47
CA GLU A 136 -30.99 -5.02 2.63
C GLU A 136 -29.69 -4.65 1.90
N HIS A 137 -29.35 -3.36 1.85
CA HIS A 137 -28.16 -2.85 1.15
C HIS A 137 -27.18 -2.25 2.16
N ARG A 138 -25.89 -2.50 1.95
CA ARG A 138 -24.84 -1.91 2.80
C ARG A 138 -24.48 -0.52 2.28
N ILE A 139 -25.12 0.52 2.81
CA ILE A 139 -24.89 1.91 2.40
C ILE A 139 -23.52 2.41 2.86
N SER A 140 -22.80 3.11 1.98
CA SER A 140 -21.49 3.74 2.24
C SER A 140 -21.51 5.26 2.26
N GLN A 141 -22.40 5.89 1.48
CA GLN A 141 -22.51 7.35 1.39
C GLN A 141 -23.99 7.78 1.41
N ILE A 142 -24.25 8.93 2.02
CA ILE A 142 -25.56 9.58 2.08
C ILE A 142 -25.41 11.07 1.82
N MET A 143 -26.30 11.66 1.03
CA MET A 143 -26.32 13.10 0.76
C MET A 143 -27.74 13.63 0.69
N CYS A 144 -27.97 14.80 1.28
CA CYS A 144 -29.25 15.49 1.30
C CYS A 144 -29.18 16.73 0.40
N GLY A 145 -30.18 16.91 -0.46
CA GLY A 145 -30.49 18.20 -1.05
C GLY A 145 -31.49 18.98 -0.20
N ASN A 146 -32.20 19.95 -0.79
CA ASN A 146 -33.21 20.70 -0.04
C ASN A 146 -34.36 19.80 0.43
N LYS A 147 -34.92 19.01 -0.49
CA LYS A 147 -36.11 18.15 -0.28
C LYS A 147 -36.00 16.79 -0.98
N HIS A 148 -34.79 16.35 -1.33
CA HIS A 148 -34.49 15.02 -1.86
C HIS A 148 -33.21 14.49 -1.24
N CYS A 149 -33.01 13.19 -1.34
CA CYS A 149 -31.84 12.51 -0.80
C CYS A 149 -31.34 11.44 -1.76
N ILE A 150 -30.04 11.19 -1.71
CA ILE A 150 -29.37 10.13 -2.46
C ILE A 150 -28.47 9.31 -1.53
N ALA A 151 -28.34 8.02 -1.81
CA ALA A 151 -27.48 7.11 -1.05
C ALA A 151 -26.79 6.09 -1.98
N LEU A 152 -25.55 5.74 -1.66
CA LEU A 152 -24.75 4.79 -2.45
C LEU A 152 -24.51 3.51 -1.67
N SER A 153 -24.76 2.35 -2.28
CA SER A 153 -24.46 1.03 -1.73
C SER A 153 -23.01 0.62 -2.03
N LYS A 154 -22.28 0.09 -1.02
CA LYS A 154 -20.86 -0.28 -1.14
C LYS A 154 -20.63 -1.53 -1.99
N GLY A 155 -21.51 -2.53 -1.87
CA GLY A 155 -21.31 -3.85 -2.48
C GLY A 155 -21.76 -3.92 -3.93
N GLU A 156 -22.98 -3.44 -4.19
CA GLU A 156 -23.60 -3.51 -5.52
C GLU A 156 -23.33 -2.26 -6.37
N ASN A 157 -22.75 -1.21 -5.76
CA ASN A 157 -22.54 0.09 -6.39
C ASN A 157 -23.85 0.66 -6.99
N GLU A 158 -24.95 0.44 -6.28
CA GLU A 158 -26.27 0.96 -6.64
C GLU A 158 -26.53 2.30 -5.95
N LEU A 159 -27.03 3.26 -6.73
CA LEU A 159 -27.42 4.59 -6.26
C LEU A 159 -28.93 4.61 -6.02
N PHE A 160 -29.33 4.95 -4.80
CA PHE A 160 -30.72 5.12 -4.41
C PHE A 160 -31.07 6.60 -4.31
N THR A 161 -32.30 6.96 -4.68
CA THR A 161 -32.81 8.33 -4.67
C THR A 161 -34.25 8.38 -4.17
N TRP A 162 -34.62 9.42 -3.42
CA TRP A 162 -36.00 9.65 -2.96
C TRP A 162 -36.28 11.11 -2.58
N GLY A 163 -37.56 11.43 -2.39
CA GLY A 163 -38.05 12.76 -2.06
C GLY A 163 -38.65 13.49 -3.26
N GLN A 164 -38.51 14.81 -3.29
CA GLN A 164 -39.11 15.67 -4.31
C GLN A 164 -38.47 15.47 -5.69
N ASN A 165 -39.27 15.43 -6.75
CA ASN A 165 -38.79 15.28 -8.14
C ASN A 165 -39.30 16.35 -9.13
N SER A 166 -39.71 17.53 -8.66
CA SER A 166 -40.30 18.58 -9.52
C SER A 166 -39.37 19.10 -10.62
N SER A 167 -38.06 18.98 -10.45
CA SER A 167 -37.02 19.40 -11.39
C SER A 167 -36.24 18.21 -11.96
N GLY A 168 -36.69 16.98 -11.70
CA GLY A 168 -35.98 15.76 -12.13
C GLY A 168 -34.75 15.43 -11.29
N GLN A 169 -34.61 15.98 -10.08
CA GLN A 169 -33.44 15.80 -9.19
C GLN A 169 -33.23 14.36 -8.70
N LEU A 170 -34.24 13.49 -8.87
CA LEU A 170 -34.09 12.06 -8.64
C LEU A 170 -33.46 11.32 -9.83
N GLY A 171 -33.48 11.88 -11.04
CA GLY A 171 -32.86 11.26 -12.22
C GLY A 171 -33.63 10.05 -12.80
N LEU A 172 -34.86 9.80 -12.32
CA LEU A 172 -35.67 8.62 -12.66
C LEU A 172 -36.25 8.65 -14.08
N GLY A 173 -36.25 9.80 -14.75
CA GLY A 173 -36.92 9.99 -16.04
C GLY A 173 -37.86 11.19 -16.04
N LYS A 174 -38.26 11.60 -17.25
CA LYS A 174 -39.15 12.75 -17.45
C LYS A 174 -40.59 12.36 -17.07
N GLY A 175 -41.21 13.13 -16.18
CA GLY A 175 -42.60 12.91 -15.74
C GLY A 175 -42.76 11.94 -14.57
N GLU A 176 -41.66 11.40 -14.03
CA GLU A 176 -41.70 10.55 -12.83
C GLU A 176 -42.05 11.39 -11.59
N PRO A 177 -42.96 10.91 -10.72
CA PRO A 177 -43.38 11.65 -9.53
C PRO A 177 -42.31 11.66 -8.44
N SER A 178 -42.51 12.52 -7.43
CA SER A 178 -41.78 12.45 -6.16
C SER A 178 -42.01 11.09 -5.49
N THR A 179 -41.00 10.55 -4.82
CA THR A 179 -41.07 9.21 -4.21
C THR A 179 -40.91 9.29 -2.69
N LEU A 180 -41.78 8.58 -1.96
CA LEU A 180 -41.76 8.55 -0.49
C LEU A 180 -40.80 7.49 0.08
N SER A 181 -40.23 6.65 -0.77
CA SER A 181 -39.28 5.59 -0.39
C SER A 181 -38.10 5.54 -1.37
N PRO A 182 -36.91 5.11 -0.92
CA PRO A 182 -35.73 4.92 -1.77
C PRO A 182 -36.04 4.09 -3.01
N GLN A 183 -35.63 4.60 -4.18
CA GLN A 183 -35.72 3.90 -5.46
C GLN A 183 -34.33 3.78 -6.09
N PRO A 184 -33.99 2.63 -6.69
CA PRO A 184 -32.72 2.48 -7.39
C PRO A 184 -32.71 3.28 -8.69
N LEU A 185 -31.64 4.05 -8.90
CA LEU A 185 -31.39 4.84 -10.11
C LEU A 185 -30.68 3.97 -11.15
N LYS A 186 -31.47 3.26 -11.96
CA LYS A 186 -30.97 2.26 -12.93
C LYS A 186 -30.07 2.85 -14.02
N SER A 187 -30.19 4.15 -14.33
CA SER A 187 -29.45 4.81 -15.41
C SER A 187 -27.94 4.91 -15.17
N LEU A 188 -27.49 4.80 -13.91
CA LEU A 188 -26.06 4.75 -13.54
C LEU A 188 -25.61 3.37 -13.05
N SER A 189 -26.46 2.35 -13.17
CA SER A 189 -26.11 0.98 -12.78
C SER A 189 -24.92 0.47 -13.62
N GLY A 190 -23.94 -0.15 -12.96
CA GLY A 190 -22.72 -0.65 -13.58
C GLY A 190 -21.60 0.39 -13.77
N ILE A 191 -21.82 1.67 -13.45
CA ILE A 191 -20.77 2.69 -13.45
C ILE A 191 -20.22 2.83 -12.03
N PRO A 192 -18.95 2.50 -11.77
CA PRO A 192 -18.37 2.54 -10.43
C PRO A 192 -18.27 4.00 -9.93
N LEU A 193 -18.98 4.33 -8.84
CA LEU A 193 -19.13 5.70 -8.30
C LEU A 193 -18.23 5.96 -7.09
N ALA A 194 -17.45 7.05 -7.14
CA ALA A 194 -16.53 7.48 -6.10
C ALA A 194 -17.22 8.34 -5.05
N GLN A 195 -18.07 9.25 -5.52
CA GLN A 195 -18.70 10.25 -4.69
C GLN A 195 -20.09 10.56 -5.22
N ILE A 196 -21.05 10.68 -4.31
CA ILE A 196 -22.34 11.30 -4.57
C ILE A 196 -22.40 12.66 -3.88
N THR A 197 -23.12 13.61 -4.48
CA THR A 197 -23.40 14.91 -3.85
C THR A 197 -24.73 15.46 -4.34
N ALA A 198 -25.41 16.19 -3.48
CA ALA A 198 -26.69 16.82 -3.77
C ALA A 198 -26.58 18.31 -3.45
N GLY A 199 -27.04 19.15 -4.38
CA GLY A 199 -27.23 20.58 -4.16
C GLY A 199 -28.67 20.89 -3.75
N GLY A 200 -29.12 22.12 -4.01
CA GLY A 200 -30.48 22.54 -3.70
C GLY A 200 -31.55 21.62 -4.30
N ASP A 201 -31.70 21.69 -5.62
CA ASP A 201 -32.65 20.87 -6.40
C ASP A 201 -31.95 20.12 -7.56
N HIS A 202 -30.68 19.75 -7.37
CA HIS A 202 -29.88 19.03 -8.34
C HIS A 202 -28.96 18.02 -7.65
N SER A 203 -28.46 17.06 -8.42
CA SER A 203 -27.69 15.92 -7.91
C SER A 203 -26.54 15.61 -8.85
N PHE A 204 -25.45 15.11 -8.27
CA PHE A 204 -24.25 14.71 -8.99
C PHE A 204 -23.72 13.37 -8.51
N ALA A 205 -23.12 12.65 -9.44
CA ALA A 205 -22.31 11.47 -9.18
C ALA A 205 -20.97 11.61 -9.90
N LEU A 206 -19.89 11.37 -9.16
CA LEU A 206 -18.54 11.27 -9.67
C LEU A 206 -18.20 9.78 -9.81
N SER A 207 -17.84 9.34 -11.02
CA SER A 207 -17.30 8.01 -11.21
C SER A 207 -15.85 7.93 -10.75
N LEU A 208 -15.39 6.72 -10.48
CA LEU A 208 -14.02 6.46 -10.07
C LEU A 208 -13.00 6.67 -11.19
N SER A 209 -13.45 6.67 -12.45
CA SER A 209 -12.68 7.12 -13.60
C SER A 209 -12.56 8.64 -13.72
N GLY A 210 -13.19 9.42 -12.84
CA GLY A 210 -13.22 10.88 -12.88
C GLY A 210 -14.29 11.48 -13.81
N ALA A 211 -15.23 10.66 -14.31
CA ALA A 211 -16.35 11.15 -15.11
C ALA A 211 -17.45 11.72 -14.21
N VAL A 212 -17.99 12.87 -14.59
CA VAL A 212 -18.97 13.60 -13.78
C VAL A 212 -20.34 13.53 -14.42
N PHE A 213 -21.34 13.09 -13.68
CA PHE A 213 -22.73 13.03 -14.09
C PHE A 213 -23.57 13.97 -13.24
N GLY A 214 -24.34 14.86 -13.87
CA GLY A 214 -25.24 15.81 -13.19
C GLY A 214 -26.67 15.71 -13.71
N TRP A 215 -27.66 15.90 -12.82
CA TRP A 215 -29.08 15.94 -13.15
C TRP A 215 -29.90 16.79 -12.15
N GLY A 216 -31.13 17.12 -12.52
CA GLY A 216 -32.03 17.99 -11.77
C GLY A 216 -32.16 19.39 -12.37
N LYS A 217 -32.40 20.37 -11.49
CA LYS A 217 -32.57 21.79 -11.85
C LYS A 217 -31.32 22.34 -12.52
N ASN A 218 -31.49 23.08 -13.62
CA ASN A 218 -30.41 23.70 -14.38
C ASN A 218 -30.71 25.16 -14.79
N GLY A 219 -31.73 25.81 -14.23
CA GLY A 219 -32.12 27.18 -14.64
C GLY A 219 -31.00 28.24 -14.54
N ALA A 220 -30.00 28.03 -13.68
CA ALA A 220 -28.82 28.90 -13.54
C ALA A 220 -27.59 28.36 -14.29
N GLY A 221 -27.64 27.18 -14.89
CA GLY A 221 -26.50 26.50 -15.50
C GLY A 221 -25.70 25.62 -14.53
N GLN A 222 -26.26 25.31 -13.36
CA GLN A 222 -25.60 24.54 -12.29
C GLN A 222 -25.21 23.11 -12.66
N LEU A 223 -25.70 22.57 -13.77
CA LEU A 223 -25.26 21.27 -14.27
C LEU A 223 -24.00 21.36 -15.15
N GLY A 224 -23.59 22.55 -15.60
CA GLY A 224 -22.38 22.72 -16.41
C GLY A 224 -22.47 22.14 -17.83
N LEU A 225 -23.68 22.05 -18.39
CA LEU A 225 -23.97 21.43 -19.69
C LEU A 225 -24.01 22.42 -20.87
N ASN A 226 -23.63 23.69 -20.65
CA ASN A 226 -23.75 24.79 -21.62
C ASN A 226 -25.19 25.13 -22.03
N ASP A 227 -26.15 24.88 -21.15
CA ASP A 227 -27.55 25.26 -21.33
C ASP A 227 -28.20 25.53 -19.97
N LYS A 228 -29.48 25.91 -20.00
CA LYS A 228 -30.30 26.17 -18.80
C LYS A 228 -31.49 25.21 -18.66
N GLN A 229 -31.41 24.03 -19.29
CA GLN A 229 -32.50 23.05 -19.31
C GLN A 229 -32.32 22.01 -18.21
N ASP A 230 -33.35 21.86 -17.38
CA ASP A 230 -33.42 20.82 -16.35
C ASP A 230 -33.25 19.43 -16.97
N ARG A 231 -32.51 18.55 -16.29
CA ARG A 231 -32.24 17.19 -16.76
C ARG A 231 -32.86 16.19 -15.81
N SER A 232 -33.88 15.46 -16.28
CA SER A 232 -34.55 14.43 -15.47
C SER A 232 -33.84 13.08 -15.46
N VAL A 233 -32.64 12.99 -16.06
CA VAL A 233 -31.77 11.81 -16.08
C VAL A 233 -30.31 12.25 -15.96
N PRO A 234 -29.43 11.42 -15.34
CA PRO A 234 -28.00 11.69 -15.26
C PRO A 234 -27.36 11.98 -16.62
N CYS A 235 -26.72 13.15 -16.74
CA CYS A 235 -26.06 13.61 -17.95
C CYS A 235 -24.56 13.77 -17.72
N HIS A 236 -23.74 13.20 -18.61
CA HIS A 236 -22.29 13.31 -18.54
C HIS A 236 -21.79 14.70 -18.94
N ILE A 237 -20.99 15.34 -18.07
CA ILE A 237 -20.44 16.68 -18.27
C ILE A 237 -19.11 16.58 -19.02
N LYS A 238 -19.19 16.66 -20.34
CA LYS A 238 -18.07 16.43 -21.25
C LYS A 238 -16.87 17.36 -21.00
N PHE A 239 -17.10 18.58 -20.51
CA PHE A 239 -16.05 19.57 -20.27
C PHE A 239 -15.05 19.12 -19.19
N LEU A 240 -15.51 18.36 -18.19
CA LEU A 240 -14.67 17.91 -17.07
C LEU A 240 -13.92 16.59 -17.37
N ARG A 241 -14.18 15.95 -18.52
CA ARG A 241 -13.62 14.63 -18.87
C ARG A 241 -12.10 14.58 -18.84
N SER A 242 -11.43 15.64 -19.30
CA SER A 242 -9.95 15.71 -19.35
C SER A 242 -9.32 16.28 -18.08
N GLN A 243 -10.14 16.76 -17.14
CA GLN A 243 -9.67 17.52 -15.96
C GLN A 243 -9.33 16.65 -14.75
N LYS A 244 -9.57 15.32 -14.82
CA LYS A 244 -9.32 14.37 -13.71
C LYS A 244 -9.92 14.86 -12.38
N VAL A 245 -11.24 15.07 -12.39
CA VAL A 245 -11.98 15.51 -11.20
C VAL A 245 -11.90 14.43 -10.12
N VAL A 246 -11.60 14.85 -8.89
CA VAL A 246 -11.48 13.98 -7.71
C VAL A 246 -12.52 14.26 -6.64
N TYR A 247 -13.14 15.45 -6.67
CA TYR A 247 -14.15 15.83 -5.69
C TYR A 247 -15.14 16.85 -6.26
N ILE A 248 -16.40 16.77 -5.85
CA ILE A 248 -17.47 17.70 -6.22
C ILE A 248 -18.17 18.19 -4.96
N SER A 249 -18.48 19.49 -4.93
CA SER A 249 -19.29 20.10 -3.88
C SER A 249 -20.40 20.96 -4.50
N CYS A 250 -21.64 20.75 -4.06
CA CYS A 250 -22.80 21.46 -4.56
C CYS A 250 -23.30 22.49 -3.54
N GLY A 251 -23.63 23.69 -4.02
CA GLY A 251 -24.44 24.68 -3.29
C GLY A 251 -25.91 24.57 -3.68
N ASP A 252 -26.68 25.64 -3.46
CA ASP A 252 -28.12 25.66 -3.80
C ASP A 252 -28.33 25.62 -5.32
N GLU A 253 -27.66 26.55 -6.01
CA GLU A 253 -27.78 26.78 -7.44
C GLU A 253 -26.41 26.91 -8.13
N HIS A 254 -25.34 26.42 -7.50
CA HIS A 254 -24.00 26.36 -8.10
C HIS A 254 -23.29 25.06 -7.72
N THR A 255 -22.25 24.73 -8.48
CA THR A 255 -21.43 23.53 -8.28
C THR A 255 -19.96 23.87 -8.42
N ALA A 256 -19.13 23.24 -7.59
CA ALA A 256 -17.68 23.32 -7.65
C ALA A 256 -17.10 21.92 -7.86
N ALA A 257 -16.10 21.82 -8.74
CA ALA A 257 -15.37 20.60 -9.04
C ALA A 257 -13.87 20.82 -8.78
N LEU A 258 -13.27 19.91 -8.04
CA LEU A 258 -11.85 19.90 -7.71
C LEU A 258 -11.13 18.83 -8.54
N THR A 259 -10.03 19.22 -9.17
CA THR A 259 -9.18 18.33 -9.96
C THR A 259 -8.03 17.76 -9.13
N LYS A 260 -7.47 16.65 -9.59
CA LYS A 260 -6.32 15.99 -8.94
C LYS A 260 -5.11 16.91 -8.78
N ASP A 261 -4.91 17.82 -9.73
CA ASP A 261 -3.77 18.75 -9.77
C ASP A 261 -4.06 20.05 -8.99
N GLY A 262 -5.13 20.07 -8.18
CA GLY A 262 -5.50 21.20 -7.31
C GLY A 262 -6.22 22.36 -8.00
N GLY A 263 -6.61 22.21 -9.28
CA GLY A 263 -7.43 23.18 -9.99
C GLY A 263 -8.89 23.16 -9.55
N LEU A 264 -9.46 24.35 -9.31
CA LEU A 264 -10.86 24.56 -8.92
C LEU A 264 -11.69 25.10 -10.07
N PHE A 265 -12.78 24.39 -10.40
CA PHE A 265 -13.77 24.79 -11.39
C PHE A 265 -15.11 25.08 -10.72
N THR A 266 -15.79 26.13 -11.13
CA THR A 266 -17.09 26.57 -10.60
C THR A 266 -18.05 26.90 -11.73
N PHE A 267 -19.33 26.62 -11.54
CA PHE A 267 -20.39 26.87 -12.52
C PHE A 267 -21.78 26.94 -11.86
N GLY A 268 -22.75 27.53 -12.55
CA GLY A 268 -24.12 27.79 -12.06
C GLY A 268 -24.38 29.26 -11.74
N ASP A 269 -25.16 29.52 -10.70
CA ASP A 269 -25.51 30.88 -10.26
C ASP A 269 -24.28 31.63 -9.77
N GLY A 270 -24.08 32.85 -10.29
CA GLY A 270 -23.03 33.77 -9.88
C GLY A 270 -23.54 35.02 -9.20
N SER A 271 -24.86 35.15 -8.96
CA SER A 271 -25.50 36.40 -8.51
C SER A 271 -24.91 37.02 -7.23
N ARG A 272 -24.28 36.20 -6.37
CA ARG A 272 -23.64 36.59 -5.11
C ARG A 272 -22.10 36.53 -5.16
N GLY A 273 -21.51 36.24 -6.31
CA GLY A 273 -20.07 36.03 -6.45
C GLY A 273 -19.58 34.65 -6.00
N GLN A 274 -20.47 33.68 -5.79
CA GLN A 274 -20.15 32.35 -5.25
C GLN A 274 -19.30 31.48 -6.18
N LEU A 275 -19.05 31.95 -7.41
CA LEU A 275 -18.19 31.31 -8.40
C LEU A 275 -16.74 31.82 -8.37
N GLY A 276 -16.45 32.97 -7.74
CA GLY A 276 -15.05 33.42 -7.61
C GLY A 276 -14.40 33.85 -8.93
N HIS A 277 -15.17 34.46 -9.84
CA HIS A 277 -14.69 34.90 -11.16
C HIS A 277 -14.63 36.43 -11.31
N ASP A 278 -14.56 37.15 -10.18
CA ASP A 278 -14.70 38.61 -10.10
C ASP A 278 -15.93 39.15 -10.85
N SER A 279 -17.00 38.37 -10.84
CA SER A 279 -18.21 38.63 -11.62
C SER A 279 -19.45 38.13 -10.88
N THR A 280 -20.60 38.70 -11.25
CA THR A 280 -21.92 38.25 -10.78
C THR A 280 -22.71 37.50 -11.85
N ASN A 281 -22.07 37.14 -12.95
CA ASN A 281 -22.69 36.41 -14.05
C ASN A 281 -22.79 34.92 -13.74
N ASN A 282 -23.84 34.30 -14.25
CA ASN A 282 -23.99 32.85 -14.19
C ASN A 282 -23.09 32.20 -15.25
N GLU A 283 -22.49 31.07 -14.88
CA GLU A 283 -21.59 30.32 -15.76
C GLU A 283 -22.23 28.97 -16.10
N PRO A 284 -22.79 28.79 -17.32
CA PRO A 284 -23.44 27.53 -17.71
C PRO A 284 -22.45 26.41 -18.07
N LEU A 285 -21.15 26.72 -18.08
CA LEU A 285 -20.05 25.79 -18.30
C LEU A 285 -19.07 25.87 -17.13
N PRO A 286 -18.41 24.75 -16.75
CA PRO A 286 -17.36 24.76 -15.75
C PRO A 286 -16.25 25.73 -16.13
N ARG A 287 -16.01 26.74 -15.28
CA ARG A 287 -14.96 27.74 -15.48
C ARG A 287 -13.95 27.65 -14.35
N GLN A 288 -12.67 27.69 -14.68
CA GLN A 288 -11.61 27.64 -13.69
C GLN A 288 -11.49 28.98 -12.93
N VAL A 289 -11.34 28.91 -11.61
CA VAL A 289 -11.10 30.07 -10.75
C VAL A 289 -9.66 30.56 -10.92
N GLN A 290 -9.46 31.62 -11.71
CA GLN A 290 -8.14 32.09 -12.11
C GLN A 290 -7.30 32.62 -10.94
N GLU A 291 -7.91 33.23 -9.94
CA GLU A 291 -7.20 33.81 -8.79
C GLU A 291 -6.53 32.76 -7.89
N LEU A 292 -6.95 31.50 -7.98
CA LEU A 292 -6.32 30.36 -7.31
C LEU A 292 -5.41 29.56 -8.25
N MET A 293 -5.19 30.02 -9.49
CA MET A 293 -4.30 29.36 -10.44
C MET A 293 -2.85 29.42 -9.95
N GLY A 294 -2.17 28.27 -9.93
CA GLY A 294 -0.83 28.12 -9.37
C GLY A 294 -0.79 27.83 -7.86
N SER A 295 -1.94 27.85 -7.19
CA SER A 295 -2.11 27.30 -5.85
C SER A 295 -2.78 25.93 -5.92
N GLU A 296 -2.28 24.95 -5.20
CA GLU A 296 -2.90 23.63 -5.13
C GLU A 296 -4.04 23.66 -4.10
N VAL A 297 -5.29 23.70 -4.56
CA VAL A 297 -6.46 23.53 -3.69
C VAL A 297 -6.59 22.06 -3.33
N SER A 298 -6.75 21.73 -2.05
CA SER A 298 -6.89 20.33 -1.61
C SER A 298 -8.27 19.96 -1.09
N GLN A 299 -9.05 20.95 -0.67
CA GLN A 299 -10.42 20.75 -0.16
C GLN A 299 -11.32 21.89 -0.59
N ILE A 300 -12.58 21.56 -0.87
CA ILE A 300 -13.62 22.54 -1.21
C ILE A 300 -14.91 22.22 -0.45
N ALA A 301 -15.64 23.26 -0.09
CA ALA A 301 -16.97 23.13 0.50
C ALA A 301 -17.88 24.26 -0.01
N CYS A 302 -19.01 23.89 -0.61
CA CYS A 302 -20.04 24.81 -1.03
C CYS A 302 -21.08 24.95 0.09
N GLY A 303 -21.31 26.18 0.55
CA GLY A 303 -22.53 26.53 1.25
C GLY A 303 -23.64 26.89 0.28
N ARG A 304 -24.80 27.30 0.80
CA ARG A 304 -25.98 27.63 -0.04
C ARG A 304 -25.67 28.64 -1.14
N HIS A 305 -24.94 29.71 -0.81
CA HIS A 305 -24.60 30.80 -1.74
C HIS A 305 -23.14 31.27 -1.58
N HIS A 306 -22.23 30.38 -1.16
CA HIS A 306 -20.81 30.71 -1.02
C HIS A 306 -19.96 29.44 -1.19
N THR A 307 -18.67 29.63 -1.44
CA THR A 307 -17.70 28.56 -1.64
C THR A 307 -16.47 28.81 -0.79
N LEU A 308 -15.98 27.76 -0.14
CA LEU A 308 -14.74 27.72 0.61
C LEU A 308 -13.73 26.82 -0.10
N ALA A 309 -12.47 27.24 -0.14
CA ALA A 309 -11.36 26.48 -0.73
C ALA A 309 -10.14 26.52 0.18
N PHE A 310 -9.57 25.37 0.51
CA PHE A 310 -8.37 25.27 1.35
C PHE A 310 -7.12 25.06 0.50
N VAL A 311 -6.09 25.86 0.75
CA VAL A 311 -4.80 25.81 0.05
C VAL A 311 -3.68 25.44 1.04
N PRO A 312 -3.20 24.18 1.03
CA PRO A 312 -2.23 23.69 2.02
C PRO A 312 -0.91 24.46 2.04
N SER A 313 -0.42 24.90 0.87
CA SER A 313 0.86 25.62 0.77
C SER A 313 0.87 26.93 1.55
N SER A 314 -0.29 27.58 1.68
CA SER A 314 -0.46 28.81 2.44
C SER A 314 -1.03 28.59 3.85
N GLY A 315 -1.64 27.43 4.09
CA GLY A 315 -2.43 27.16 5.30
C GLY A 315 -3.69 28.03 5.43
N LEU A 316 -4.09 28.74 4.36
CA LEU A 316 -5.24 29.63 4.35
C LEU A 316 -6.47 28.96 3.75
N VAL A 317 -7.63 29.33 4.27
CA VAL A 317 -8.94 29.05 3.67
C VAL A 317 -9.37 30.31 2.93
N TYR A 318 -9.69 30.17 1.65
CA TYR A 318 -10.27 31.23 0.83
C TYR A 318 -11.79 31.08 0.78
N ALA A 319 -12.50 32.20 0.86
CA ALA A 319 -13.95 32.27 0.87
C ALA A 319 -14.43 33.31 -0.15
N PHE A 320 -15.50 32.99 -0.87
CA PHE A 320 -16.14 33.88 -1.83
C PHE A 320 -17.63 33.54 -1.97
N GLY A 321 -18.45 34.55 -2.30
CA GLY A 321 -19.90 34.47 -2.39
C GLY A 321 -20.63 35.41 -1.45
N CYS A 322 -21.84 35.00 -1.07
CA CYS A 322 -22.72 35.75 -0.19
C CYS A 322 -22.10 35.92 1.20
N ASN A 323 -22.20 37.12 1.78
CA ASN A 323 -21.65 37.43 3.11
C ASN A 323 -22.60 38.29 3.97
N THR A 324 -23.89 38.29 3.65
CA THR A 324 -24.91 39.09 4.36
C THR A 324 -24.96 38.78 5.85
N ASN A 325 -24.71 37.52 6.23
CA ASN A 325 -24.70 37.05 7.60
C ASN A 325 -23.30 36.69 8.10
N GLY A 326 -22.24 37.20 7.47
CA GLY A 326 -20.87 36.94 7.91
C GLY A 326 -20.34 35.54 7.58
N GLN A 327 -21.03 34.77 6.73
CA GLN A 327 -20.68 33.37 6.41
C GLN A 327 -19.31 33.19 5.74
N LEU A 328 -18.67 34.25 5.26
CA LEU A 328 -17.30 34.17 4.72
C LEU A 328 -16.21 34.33 5.79
N GLY A 329 -16.53 34.82 6.99
CA GLY A 329 -15.56 34.95 8.08
C GLY A 329 -14.44 35.96 7.81
N THR A 330 -14.64 36.93 6.92
CA THR A 330 -13.62 37.91 6.50
C THR A 330 -13.58 39.17 7.39
N GLY A 331 -14.52 39.31 8.33
CA GLY A 331 -14.69 40.51 9.16
C GLY A 331 -15.31 41.70 8.43
N THR A 332 -15.66 41.55 7.15
CA THR A 332 -16.28 42.61 6.33
C THR A 332 -17.77 42.32 6.09
N ARG A 333 -18.53 43.37 5.74
CA ARG A 333 -19.91 43.26 5.25
C ARG A 333 -19.90 43.38 3.73
N GLY A 334 -20.64 42.51 3.07
CA GLY A 334 -20.80 42.54 1.61
C GLY A 334 -20.26 41.29 0.92
N ASP A 335 -20.94 40.92 -0.16
CA ASP A 335 -20.65 39.74 -0.96
C ASP A 335 -19.27 39.89 -1.63
N ILE A 336 -18.52 38.79 -1.69
CA ILE A 336 -17.15 38.75 -2.20
C ILE A 336 -17.13 37.98 -3.52
N LYS A 337 -16.66 38.59 -4.60
CA LYS A 337 -16.73 38.02 -5.96
C LYS A 337 -15.49 37.24 -6.40
N SER A 338 -14.44 37.31 -5.59
CA SER A 338 -13.12 36.75 -5.83
C SER A 338 -12.59 36.10 -4.55
N PRO A 339 -11.86 34.97 -4.59
CA PRO A 339 -11.39 34.29 -3.40
C PRO A 339 -10.61 35.20 -2.46
N LEU A 340 -11.12 35.37 -1.23
CA LEU A 340 -10.50 36.18 -0.18
C LEU A 340 -10.17 35.30 1.03
N PRO A 341 -8.98 35.42 1.64
CA PRO A 341 -8.64 34.63 2.81
C PRO A 341 -9.57 34.93 3.99
N VAL A 342 -10.04 33.88 4.65
CA VAL A 342 -10.80 33.96 5.90
C VAL A 342 -9.92 34.60 6.98
N LYS A 343 -10.49 35.51 7.78
CA LYS A 343 -9.73 36.27 8.77
C LYS A 343 -9.24 35.35 9.89
N SER A 344 -7.93 35.31 10.12
CA SER A 344 -7.33 34.51 11.18
C SER A 344 -7.29 35.29 12.50
N SER A 345 -8.06 34.84 13.49
CA SER A 345 -7.94 35.31 14.89
C SER A 345 -6.66 34.79 15.59
N LEU A 346 -5.74 34.14 14.87
CA LEU A 346 -4.54 33.49 15.41
C LEU A 346 -3.22 34.21 15.10
N THR A 347 -3.24 35.49 14.75
CA THR A 347 -2.02 36.34 14.74
C THR A 347 -2.04 37.34 15.89
N GLY A 348 -2.15 36.79 17.11
CA GLY A 348 -2.08 37.54 18.37
C GLY A 348 -0.89 37.13 19.23
N ARG A 349 0.24 36.75 18.63
CA ARG A 349 1.59 36.70 19.22
C ARG A 349 2.57 36.48 18.07
N LEU A 350 3.56 37.37 17.94
CA LEU A 350 4.51 37.52 16.83
C LEU A 350 3.99 38.38 15.65
N THR A 351 3.92 39.69 15.85
CA THR A 351 4.73 40.69 15.14
C THR A 351 4.25 42.09 15.54
N GLY A 352 5.22 42.99 15.78
CA GLY A 352 4.97 44.38 16.12
C GLY A 352 4.19 45.10 15.02
N SER A 353 3.35 46.04 15.45
CA SER A 353 2.50 46.88 14.64
C SER A 353 3.24 47.58 13.47
N PRO A 354 2.62 47.74 12.28
CA PRO A 354 3.17 48.60 11.25
C PRO A 354 2.80 50.06 11.56
N ARG A 355 3.79 50.88 11.91
CA ARG A 355 3.65 52.34 11.85
C ARG A 355 3.99 52.81 10.44
N HIS A 356 3.02 53.47 9.82
CA HIS A 356 3.11 54.49 8.76
C HIS A 356 4.47 54.67 8.07
N MET A 357 4.53 54.33 6.77
CA MET A 357 5.50 54.89 5.82
C MET A 357 4.82 56.00 5.02
N SER A 358 5.25 57.23 5.25
CA SER A 358 5.11 58.34 4.33
C SER A 358 6.50 58.76 3.85
N GLY A 359 6.68 58.89 2.54
CA GLY A 359 7.55 59.93 1.97
C GLY A 359 9.00 59.57 1.62
N ASN A 360 9.24 59.60 0.30
CA ASN A 360 10.36 60.26 -0.40
C ASN A 360 11.72 59.57 -0.62
N TRP A 361 11.90 59.18 -1.89
CA TRP A 361 13.01 59.38 -2.84
C TRP A 361 14.34 60.04 -2.41
N MET A 362 15.42 59.51 -3.02
CA MET A 362 16.68 60.13 -3.54
C MET A 362 18.06 59.81 -2.88
N THR A 363 18.83 58.99 -3.61
CA THR A 363 20.26 59.13 -4.07
C THR A 363 21.48 58.96 -3.15
N PRO A 364 22.67 58.60 -3.72
CA PRO A 364 23.74 57.83 -3.05
C PRO A 364 25.14 58.49 -3.00
N VAL A 365 25.91 58.32 -1.90
CA VAL A 365 27.37 58.55 -1.80
C VAL A 365 27.86 57.76 -0.56
N GLY A 366 29.00 57.07 -0.44
CA GLY A 366 30.21 56.89 -1.25
C GLY A 366 31.16 55.89 -0.54
N LYS A 367 32.15 55.41 -1.29
CA LYS A 367 33.18 54.43 -0.88
C LYS A 367 34.14 54.97 0.19
N LYS A 368 34.55 54.12 1.14
CA LYS A 368 35.93 54.07 1.69
C LYS A 368 36.30 52.66 2.19
N ARG A 369 37.32 52.06 1.55
CA ARG A 369 38.26 51.02 2.06
C ARG A 369 39.30 51.76 2.93
N MET A 370 40.06 51.22 3.89
CA MET A 370 40.54 49.86 4.19
C MET A 370 41.21 49.85 5.61
N GLN A 371 41.63 48.65 6.05
CA GLN A 371 42.51 48.28 7.19
C GLN A 371 41.87 48.24 8.59
N GLY A 372 42.01 47.22 9.42
CA GLY A 372 42.70 45.92 9.35
C GLY A 372 42.60 45.22 10.73
N ASN A 373 42.42 43.90 10.73
CA ASN A 373 42.54 42.91 11.81
C ASN A 373 42.02 43.24 13.23
N GLU A 374 40.94 42.57 13.65
CA GLU A 374 41.03 41.39 14.52
C GLU A 374 39.66 40.71 14.67
N THR A 375 39.72 39.40 14.84
CA THR A 375 38.66 38.40 14.81
C THR A 375 37.68 38.49 15.97
N SER A 376 36.43 38.89 15.74
CA SER A 376 35.21 38.37 16.42
C SER A 376 33.94 39.00 15.83
N ASP A 377 32.88 38.20 15.74
CA ASP A 377 31.47 38.57 15.50
C ASP A 377 31.04 39.03 14.10
N VAL A 378 30.59 38.08 13.28
CA VAL A 378 29.62 38.34 12.21
C VAL A 378 28.40 37.43 12.38
N ILE A 379 27.43 37.94 13.14
CA ILE A 379 26.03 37.53 13.05
C ILE A 379 25.49 38.16 11.76
N LEU A 380 25.26 37.36 10.71
CA LEU A 380 24.57 37.80 9.50
C LEU A 380 23.14 37.22 9.45
N LEU A 381 22.19 38.08 9.81
CA LEU A 381 20.78 37.99 9.44
C LEU A 381 20.66 38.00 7.90
N LEU A 382 20.16 36.93 7.29
CA LEU A 382 19.86 36.90 5.86
C LEU A 382 18.36 37.17 5.63
N SER A 383 18.08 38.36 5.10
CA SER A 383 16.80 38.72 4.49
C SER A 383 16.75 38.25 3.03
N SER A 384 15.52 37.99 2.55
CA SER A 384 15.18 37.24 1.33
C SER A 384 15.67 37.81 -0.02
N THR A 385 16.36 38.94 -0.05
CA THR A 385 16.85 39.57 -1.29
C THR A 385 18.34 39.32 -1.59
N ALA A 386 19.10 38.75 -0.64
CA ALA A 386 20.52 38.41 -0.83
C ALA A 386 20.74 37.02 -1.47
N LEU A 387 19.77 36.10 -1.36
CA LEU A 387 19.95 34.71 -1.82
C LEU A 387 20.09 34.59 -3.34
N ASN A 388 19.35 35.39 -4.11
CA ASN A 388 19.43 35.35 -5.58
C ASN A 388 20.72 35.96 -6.16
N ARG A 389 21.45 36.79 -5.39
CA ARG A 389 22.77 37.31 -5.82
C ARG A 389 23.93 36.44 -5.36
N LEU A 390 23.76 35.64 -4.31
CA LEU A 390 24.77 34.67 -3.85
C LEU A 390 24.81 33.38 -4.69
N TYR A 391 23.73 33.07 -5.43
CA TYR A 391 23.64 31.87 -6.27
C TYR A 391 24.72 31.80 -7.37
N GLY A 392 25.28 32.93 -7.81
CA GLY A 392 26.22 32.99 -8.94
C GLY A 392 27.67 33.31 -8.60
N GLN A 393 28.01 33.69 -7.36
CA GLN A 393 29.33 34.24 -7.05
C GLN A 393 30.04 33.62 -5.84
N LEU A 394 29.37 32.81 -5.01
CA LEU A 394 30.00 32.17 -3.85
C LEU A 394 30.29 30.67 -4.03
N LEU A 395 29.76 30.03 -5.07
CA LEU A 395 29.95 28.60 -5.33
C LEU A 395 31.21 28.27 -6.16
N GLY A 396 31.99 29.28 -6.54
CA GLY A 396 33.27 29.10 -7.25
C GLY A 396 34.49 28.86 -6.36
N ASP A 397 34.50 29.39 -5.13
CA ASP A 397 35.75 29.53 -4.36
C ASP A 397 35.78 28.79 -3.01
N ILE A 398 34.71 28.10 -2.61
CA ILE A 398 34.67 27.32 -1.36
C ILE A 398 34.41 25.85 -1.69
N LEU A 399 35.41 25.21 -2.31
CA LEU A 399 35.41 23.78 -2.61
C LEU A 399 35.57 22.95 -1.32
N MET A 400 34.55 22.14 -1.04
CA MET A 400 34.52 20.66 -1.10
C MET A 400 35.68 19.80 -0.54
N ASN A 401 36.88 20.31 -0.34
CA ASN A 401 37.98 19.59 0.30
C ASN A 401 38.04 19.86 1.82
N ASP A 402 37.63 21.04 2.28
CA ASP A 402 37.74 21.39 3.71
C ASP A 402 36.68 20.73 4.59
N PHE A 403 35.51 20.33 4.06
CA PHE A 403 34.48 19.65 4.87
C PHE A 403 34.82 18.18 5.15
N LYS A 404 35.52 17.49 4.24
CA LYS A 404 36.08 16.14 4.45
C LYS A 404 37.31 16.17 5.37
N VAL A 405 38.04 17.29 5.42
CA VAL A 405 39.28 17.47 6.20
C VAL A 405 39.05 18.07 7.59
N MET A 406 38.01 18.89 7.80
CA MET A 406 37.71 19.53 9.09
C MET A 406 36.92 18.65 10.08
N TYR A 407 36.17 17.66 9.61
CA TYR A 407 35.30 16.86 10.49
C TYR A 407 36.06 16.05 11.56
N PRO A 408 37.26 15.49 11.30
CA PRO A 408 38.05 14.78 12.31
C PRO A 408 38.91 15.68 13.23
N SER A 409 39.08 16.98 12.92
CA SER A 409 40.14 17.83 13.48
C SER A 409 39.68 18.91 14.47
N LEU A 410 38.41 18.93 14.86
CA LEU A 410 37.83 19.90 15.82
C LEU A 410 37.23 19.19 17.05
N SER A 411 37.37 19.82 18.22
CA SER A 411 37.05 19.21 19.53
C SER A 411 35.57 18.79 19.69
N PRO A 412 35.26 17.78 20.54
CA PRO A 412 33.93 17.18 20.64
C PRO A 412 32.80 18.14 21.07
N SER A 413 33.11 19.22 21.82
CA SER A 413 32.11 20.16 22.32
C SER A 413 31.65 21.20 21.30
N ILE A 414 32.52 21.56 20.35
CA ILE A 414 32.22 22.49 19.25
C ILE A 414 31.39 21.77 18.16
N HIS A 415 31.61 20.45 18.00
CA HIS A 415 30.91 19.56 17.07
C HIS A 415 29.38 19.58 17.24
N VAL A 416 28.89 19.53 18.49
CA VAL A 416 27.44 19.46 18.76
C VAL A 416 26.73 20.77 18.43
N SER A 417 27.36 21.91 18.74
CA SER A 417 26.75 23.24 18.53
C SER A 417 26.70 23.62 17.06
N LEU A 418 27.81 23.44 16.32
CA LEU A 418 27.86 23.68 14.87
C LEU A 418 26.98 22.71 14.09
N SER A 419 26.97 21.42 14.47
CA SER A 419 26.09 20.43 13.85
C SER A 419 24.61 20.75 14.10
N CYS A 420 24.25 21.20 15.31
CA CYS A 420 22.89 21.64 15.62
C CYS A 420 22.47 22.88 14.81
N GLN A 421 23.38 23.84 14.63
CA GLN A 421 23.13 25.04 13.84
C GLN A 421 23.00 24.73 12.34
N ALA A 422 23.85 23.84 11.80
CA ALA A 422 23.76 23.35 10.43
C ALA A 422 22.44 22.59 10.19
N THR A 423 22.07 21.69 11.11
CA THR A 423 20.80 20.93 11.08
C THR A 423 19.59 21.87 11.01
N LYS A 424 19.55 22.92 11.86
CA LYS A 424 18.49 23.94 11.84
C LYS A 424 18.47 24.75 10.53
N SER A 425 19.63 25.03 9.95
CA SER A 425 19.73 25.71 8.66
C SER A 425 19.24 24.84 7.51
N PHE A 426 19.51 23.52 7.54
CA PHE A 426 18.98 22.58 6.57
C PHE A 426 17.46 22.48 6.64
N GLU A 427 16.91 22.44 7.85
CA GLU A 427 15.47 22.34 8.11
C GLU A 427 14.70 23.59 7.66
N SER A 428 15.18 24.78 8.04
CA SER A 428 14.43 26.02 7.87
C SER A 428 14.69 26.77 6.56
N LEU A 429 15.83 26.54 5.91
CA LEU A 429 16.27 27.33 4.75
C LEU A 429 16.60 26.49 3.52
N LEU A 430 17.42 25.45 3.65
CA LEU A 430 17.96 24.75 2.47
C LEU A 430 16.95 23.80 1.83
N ILE A 431 16.45 22.79 2.56
CA ILE A 431 15.60 21.73 2.00
C ILE A 431 14.27 22.29 1.45
N PRO A 432 13.59 23.25 2.10
CA PRO A 432 12.35 23.83 1.56
C PRO A 432 12.55 24.63 0.26
N GLN A 433 13.77 25.10 -0.03
CA GLN A 433 14.08 25.93 -1.19
C GLN A 433 14.74 25.16 -2.34
N LEU A 434 14.88 23.83 -2.22
CA LEU A 434 15.42 22.99 -3.28
C LEU A 434 14.49 23.03 -4.51
N PRO A 435 14.98 23.50 -5.68
CA PRO A 435 14.13 23.72 -6.85
C PRO A 435 13.76 22.41 -7.56
N CYS A 436 12.56 22.33 -8.15
CA CYS A 436 12.17 21.17 -8.97
C CYS A 436 12.99 21.05 -10.26
N SER A 437 13.52 22.19 -10.75
CA SER A 437 14.33 22.28 -11.97
C SER A 437 15.61 23.07 -11.65
N PRO A 438 16.67 22.40 -11.15
CA PRO A 438 17.91 23.09 -10.82
C PRO A 438 18.54 23.74 -12.06
N PRO A 439 19.05 24.97 -11.96
CA PRO A 439 19.49 25.76 -13.11
C PRO A 439 20.75 25.21 -13.78
N ASP A 440 21.58 24.48 -13.04
CA ASP A 440 22.84 23.90 -13.51
C ASP A 440 23.21 22.60 -12.77
N VAL A 441 24.31 21.99 -13.20
CA VAL A 441 24.84 20.73 -12.67
C VAL A 441 25.37 20.88 -11.24
N GLU A 442 25.86 22.05 -10.83
CA GLU A 442 26.37 22.29 -9.48
C GLU A 442 25.22 22.36 -8.46
N ALA A 443 24.11 23.00 -8.83
CA ALA A 443 22.87 22.99 -8.05
C ALA A 443 22.31 21.56 -7.91
N MET A 444 22.48 20.71 -8.92
CA MET A 444 22.11 19.29 -8.85
C MET A 444 22.96 18.48 -7.86
N ARG A 445 24.26 18.79 -7.69
CA ARG A 445 25.15 18.05 -6.79
C ARG A 445 24.74 18.17 -5.32
N ILE A 446 24.01 19.22 -4.94
CA ILE A 446 23.51 19.43 -3.58
C ILE A 446 22.63 18.23 -3.13
N TYR A 447 21.84 17.63 -4.03
CA TYR A 447 20.99 16.49 -3.70
C TYR A 447 21.79 15.23 -3.33
N LEU A 448 22.94 15.01 -3.98
CA LEU A 448 23.85 13.92 -3.63
C LEU A 448 24.56 14.18 -2.30
N ILE A 449 25.09 15.39 -2.13
CA ILE A 449 25.86 15.75 -0.93
C ILE A 449 24.99 15.69 0.33
N LEU A 450 23.75 16.18 0.26
CA LEU A 450 22.81 16.11 1.38
C LEU A 450 22.48 14.66 1.77
N SER A 451 22.43 13.74 0.80
CA SER A 451 22.19 12.32 1.07
C SER A 451 23.32 11.63 1.82
N GLU A 452 24.54 12.19 1.80
CA GLU A 452 25.70 11.68 2.55
C GLU A 452 25.88 12.31 3.93
N CYS A 453 25.06 13.32 4.29
CA CYS A 453 25.23 14.03 5.55
C CYS A 453 24.88 13.12 6.76
N PRO A 454 25.78 12.97 7.76
CA PRO A 454 25.51 12.14 8.93
C PRO A 454 24.26 12.56 9.71
N ALA A 455 23.94 13.86 9.74
CA ALA A 455 22.76 14.38 10.45
C ALA A 455 21.44 13.81 9.91
N LEU A 456 21.38 13.41 8.62
CA LEU A 456 20.19 12.82 8.01
C LEU A 456 20.00 11.34 8.37
N HIS A 457 21.04 10.68 8.89
CA HIS A 457 20.99 9.28 9.33
C HIS A 457 20.52 9.13 10.78
N GLU A 458 20.35 10.24 11.51
CA GLU A 458 19.88 10.23 12.90
C GLU A 458 18.36 10.17 12.99
N SER A 459 17.82 9.23 13.77
CA SER A 459 16.37 8.97 13.86
C SER A 459 15.52 10.18 14.29
N LYS A 460 16.08 11.05 15.13
CA LYS A 460 15.43 12.30 15.57
C LYS A 460 15.18 13.31 14.43
N ASN A 461 15.92 13.20 13.33
CA ASN A 461 15.86 14.14 12.20
C ASN A 461 15.07 13.59 11.00
N TYR A 462 14.53 12.36 11.08
CA TYR A 462 13.83 11.74 9.96
C TYR A 462 12.61 12.55 9.48
N ILE A 463 11.80 13.04 10.42
CA ILE A 463 10.59 13.82 10.11
C ILE A 463 10.93 15.21 9.57
N THR A 464 11.96 15.86 10.11
CA THR A 464 12.27 17.27 9.84
C THR A 464 13.24 17.49 8.69
N LEU A 465 14.12 16.52 8.40
CA LEU A 465 15.15 16.62 7.36
C LEU A 465 15.04 15.55 6.28
N THR A 466 15.12 14.27 6.67
CA THR A 466 15.37 13.19 5.71
C THR A 466 14.16 12.88 4.82
N ILE A 467 12.95 12.90 5.38
CA ILE A 467 11.71 12.74 4.60
C ILE A 467 11.43 13.99 3.73
N PRO A 468 11.57 15.23 4.22
CA PRO A 468 11.52 16.42 3.37
C PRO A 468 12.53 16.42 2.21
N LEU A 469 13.75 15.94 2.42
CA LEU A 469 14.72 15.74 1.35
C LEU A 469 14.22 14.71 0.32
N ALA A 470 13.67 13.58 0.79
CA ALA A 470 13.08 12.57 -0.11
C ALA A 470 11.94 13.15 -0.95
N MET A 471 11.07 13.95 -0.34
CA MET A 471 10.00 14.65 -1.05
C MET A 471 10.55 15.68 -2.04
N ALA A 472 11.66 16.37 -1.74
CA ALA A 472 12.32 17.28 -2.68
C ALA A 472 12.91 16.54 -3.89
N ILE A 473 13.58 15.40 -3.67
CA ILE A 473 14.11 14.56 -4.75
C ILE A 473 12.99 14.05 -5.65
N LEU A 474 11.87 13.61 -5.08
CA LEU A 474 10.72 13.10 -5.84
C LEU A 474 9.97 14.20 -6.62
N ARG A 475 10.18 15.47 -6.29
CA ARG A 475 9.62 16.64 -7.00
C ARG A 475 10.46 17.10 -8.19
N LEU A 476 11.64 16.53 -8.40
CA LEU A 476 12.51 16.88 -9.53
C LEU A 476 11.84 16.59 -10.88
N ASP A 477 12.03 17.49 -11.84
CA ASP A 477 11.60 17.31 -13.22
C ASP A 477 12.26 16.08 -13.87
N ALA A 478 11.64 15.58 -14.95
CA ALA A 478 12.06 14.35 -15.61
C ALA A 478 13.54 14.32 -16.04
N ASN A 479 14.11 15.46 -16.46
CA ASN A 479 15.51 15.54 -16.90
C ASN A 479 16.49 15.52 -15.69
N PRO A 480 16.39 16.45 -14.71
CA PRO A 480 17.15 16.38 -13.45
C PRO A 480 17.08 15.02 -12.76
N SER A 481 15.88 14.43 -12.68
CA SER A 481 15.63 13.15 -12.04
C SER A 481 16.40 12.00 -12.70
N LYS A 482 16.50 11.99 -14.05
CA LYS A 482 17.30 11.01 -14.81
C LYS A 482 18.81 11.19 -14.61
N VAL A 483 19.28 12.44 -14.52
CA VAL A 483 20.70 12.73 -14.26
C VAL A 483 21.09 12.19 -12.88
N LEU A 484 20.25 12.42 -11.87
CA LEU A 484 20.46 11.89 -10.52
C LEU A 484 20.46 10.35 -10.51
N ASP A 485 19.53 9.71 -11.23
CA ASP A 485 19.51 8.23 -11.36
C ASP A 485 20.82 7.69 -11.95
N ASN A 486 21.35 8.35 -12.99
CA ASN A 486 22.61 7.95 -13.60
C ASN A 486 23.80 8.16 -12.66
N TRP A 487 23.80 9.22 -11.86
CA TRP A 487 24.83 9.42 -10.85
C TRP A 487 24.77 8.37 -9.75
N TRP A 488 23.59 7.97 -9.30
CA TRP A 488 23.44 6.86 -8.37
C TRP A 488 23.81 5.49 -8.95
N CYS A 489 23.91 5.33 -10.28
CA CYS A 489 24.50 4.13 -10.88
C CYS A 489 26.04 4.12 -10.79
N LEU A 490 26.67 5.28 -10.56
CA LEU A 490 28.13 5.48 -10.57
C LEU A 490 28.73 5.64 -9.18
N VAL A 491 27.89 5.74 -8.13
CA VAL A 491 28.39 5.86 -6.75
C VAL A 491 28.94 4.54 -6.24
N ASP A 492 29.81 4.63 -5.23
CA ASP A 492 30.34 3.47 -4.52
C ASP A 492 29.21 2.63 -3.88
N GLY A 493 29.32 1.30 -3.96
CA GLY A 493 28.32 0.38 -3.44
C GLY A 493 28.09 0.52 -1.92
N GLY A 494 29.11 0.93 -1.17
CA GLY A 494 28.99 1.22 0.26
C GLY A 494 28.19 2.48 0.55
N VAL A 495 28.32 3.54 -0.27
CA VAL A 495 27.47 4.74 -0.19
C VAL A 495 26.03 4.40 -0.50
N PHE A 496 25.81 3.66 -1.60
CA PHE A 496 24.49 3.22 -2.01
C PHE A 496 23.80 2.35 -0.95
N SER A 497 24.56 1.43 -0.33
CA SER A 497 24.07 0.58 0.76
C SER A 497 23.59 1.39 1.98
N ARG A 498 24.35 2.41 2.40
CA ARG A 498 23.94 3.31 3.50
C ARG A 498 22.66 4.07 3.17
N LEU A 499 22.50 4.52 1.93
CA LEU A 499 21.30 5.23 1.47
C LEU A 499 20.05 4.34 1.53
N VAL A 500 20.17 3.08 1.09
CA VAL A 500 19.10 2.08 1.18
C VAL A 500 18.74 1.80 2.64
N ASP A 501 19.74 1.56 3.50
CA ASP A 501 19.52 1.27 4.92
C ASP A 501 18.85 2.44 5.65
N MET A 502 19.26 3.68 5.37
CA MET A 502 18.64 4.89 5.95
C MET A 502 17.14 4.97 5.64
N TYR A 503 16.74 4.83 4.37
CA TYR A 503 15.32 4.91 4.01
C TYR A 503 14.52 3.70 4.49
N LYS A 504 15.12 2.51 4.58
CA LYS A 504 14.49 1.36 5.25
C LYS A 504 14.22 1.63 6.73
N SER A 505 15.20 2.18 7.45
CA SER A 505 15.04 2.56 8.86
C SER A 505 13.93 3.59 9.06
N ILE A 506 13.73 4.51 8.11
CA ILE A 506 12.61 5.46 8.13
C ILE A 506 11.27 4.75 7.98
N VAL A 507 11.13 3.78 7.06
CA VAL A 507 9.88 3.00 6.94
C VAL A 507 9.57 2.28 8.25
N VAL A 508 10.55 1.60 8.85
CA VAL A 508 10.37 0.93 10.16
C VAL A 508 9.98 1.93 11.25
N PHE A 509 10.60 3.11 11.30
CA PHE A 509 10.26 4.18 12.24
C PHE A 509 8.82 4.68 12.07
N LEU A 510 8.36 4.87 10.83
CA LEU A 510 6.99 5.31 10.55
C LEU A 510 5.96 4.24 10.94
N LEU A 511 6.27 2.95 10.73
CA LEU A 511 5.39 1.83 11.09
C LEU A 511 5.28 1.60 12.61
N THR A 512 6.38 1.79 13.35
CA THR A 512 6.46 1.51 14.80
C THR A 512 6.15 2.72 15.69
N GLY A 513 6.76 3.88 15.42
CA GLY A 513 6.68 5.08 16.26
C GLY A 513 5.89 6.25 15.68
N GLY A 514 5.72 6.29 14.36
CA GLY A 514 5.03 7.39 13.65
C GLY A 514 3.56 7.58 14.03
N LYS A 515 2.86 6.50 14.40
CA LYS A 515 1.43 6.51 14.76
C LYS A 515 1.10 7.37 16.00
N ALA A 516 2.07 7.57 16.90
CA ALA A 516 1.89 8.37 18.12
C ALA A 516 2.27 9.86 17.95
N LEU A 517 3.13 10.16 16.98
CA LEU A 517 3.76 11.49 16.81
C LEU A 517 3.13 12.32 15.68
N LEU A 518 2.45 11.68 14.70
CA LEU A 518 1.97 12.32 13.48
C LEU A 518 0.46 12.16 13.29
N VAL A 519 -0.18 13.19 12.72
CA VAL A 519 -1.58 13.11 12.26
C VAL A 519 -1.64 12.11 11.07
N PRO A 520 -2.67 11.26 10.97
CA PRO A 520 -2.73 10.16 9.98
C PRO A 520 -2.40 10.56 8.53
N VAL A 521 -2.84 11.76 8.08
CA VAL A 521 -2.58 12.26 6.73
C VAL A 521 -1.09 12.51 6.46
N PHE A 522 -0.35 13.04 7.44
CA PHE A 522 1.09 13.24 7.29
C PHE A 522 1.84 11.92 7.30
N LEU A 523 1.40 10.96 8.12
CA LEU A 523 1.98 9.63 8.18
C LEU A 523 1.86 8.92 6.81
N GLU A 524 0.70 8.99 6.16
CA GLU A 524 0.49 8.41 4.83
C GLU A 524 1.38 9.08 3.76
N ASN A 525 1.42 10.42 3.71
CA ASN A 525 2.25 11.14 2.75
C ASN A 525 3.75 10.85 2.92
N TYR A 526 4.23 10.82 4.16
CA TYR A 526 5.63 10.53 4.49
C TYR A 526 6.00 9.08 4.19
N THR A 527 5.11 8.14 4.48
CA THR A 527 5.29 6.72 4.13
C THR A 527 5.31 6.56 2.61
N SER A 528 4.41 7.21 1.88
CA SER A 528 4.38 7.20 0.41
C SER A 528 5.68 7.74 -0.19
N ALA A 529 6.16 8.89 0.27
CA ALA A 529 7.38 9.51 -0.22
C ALA A 529 8.61 8.63 0.03
N THR A 530 8.71 8.05 1.22
CA THR A 530 9.83 7.17 1.57
C THR A 530 9.83 5.90 0.71
N LEU A 531 8.66 5.26 0.53
CA LEU A 531 8.53 4.06 -0.30
C LEU A 531 8.81 4.32 -1.79
N LYS A 532 8.33 5.45 -2.34
CA LYS A 532 8.62 5.85 -3.73
C LYS A 532 10.11 6.12 -3.96
N LEU A 533 10.79 6.70 -2.98
CA LEU A 533 12.22 6.92 -3.09
C LEU A 533 13.00 5.59 -3.01
N LEU A 534 12.61 4.67 -2.12
CA LEU A 534 13.15 3.32 -2.10
C LEU A 534 12.91 2.57 -3.43
N GLU A 535 11.74 2.75 -4.06
CA GLU A 535 11.45 2.19 -5.38
C GLU A 535 12.38 2.77 -6.46
N LYS A 536 12.68 4.07 -6.40
CA LYS A 536 13.63 4.73 -7.30
C LYS A 536 15.04 4.15 -7.12
N LEU A 537 15.51 3.99 -5.88
CA LEU A 537 16.79 3.34 -5.58
C LEU A 537 16.81 1.89 -6.05
N HIS A 538 15.72 1.13 -5.85
CA HIS A 538 15.62 -0.23 -6.34
C HIS A 538 15.79 -0.30 -7.88
N LYS A 539 15.14 0.60 -8.63
CA LYS A 539 15.29 0.70 -10.09
C LYS A 539 16.70 1.05 -10.54
N VAL A 540 17.43 1.86 -9.77
CA VAL A 540 18.86 2.14 -10.00
C VAL A 540 19.69 0.89 -9.75
N ASN A 541 19.42 0.16 -8.66
CA ASN A 541 20.14 -1.06 -8.32
C ASN A 541 19.96 -2.17 -9.37
N LEU A 542 18.79 -2.28 -10.00
CA LEU A 542 18.56 -3.22 -11.11
C LEU A 542 19.45 -2.94 -12.33
N LYS A 543 19.97 -1.71 -12.48
CA LYS A 543 20.88 -1.34 -13.57
C LYS A 543 22.36 -1.48 -13.17
N ALA A 544 22.71 -1.08 -11.95
CA ALA A 544 24.09 -0.95 -11.51
C ALA A 544 24.61 -2.14 -10.68
N GLY A 545 23.72 -2.94 -10.08
CA GLY A 545 24.10 -4.12 -9.31
C GLY A 545 24.86 -3.82 -8.01
N HIS A 546 24.64 -2.67 -7.38
CA HIS A 546 25.41 -2.25 -6.19
C HIS A 546 25.19 -3.14 -4.96
N VAL A 547 23.97 -3.61 -4.73
CA VAL A 547 23.61 -4.47 -3.59
C VAL A 547 22.71 -5.63 -4.03
N GLU A 548 22.74 -6.72 -3.26
CA GLU A 548 21.84 -7.86 -3.46
C GLU A 548 20.37 -7.47 -3.27
N TYR A 549 19.46 -8.15 -3.98
CA TYR A 549 18.01 -7.90 -3.92
C TYR A 549 17.45 -8.03 -2.49
N ASN A 550 17.94 -9.01 -1.72
CA ASN A 550 17.55 -9.25 -0.33
C ASN A 550 17.86 -8.07 0.61
N ARG A 551 18.79 -7.18 0.24
CA ARG A 551 19.18 -6.03 1.06
C ARG A 551 18.05 -5.01 1.15
N PHE A 552 17.11 -5.02 0.22
CA PHE A 552 15.93 -4.16 0.26
C PHE A 552 14.84 -4.68 1.22
N TYR A 553 14.90 -5.92 1.68
CA TYR A 553 13.89 -6.47 2.59
C TYR A 553 13.87 -5.73 3.92
N ILE A 554 12.67 -5.37 4.37
CA ILE A 554 12.44 -4.88 5.71
C ILE A 554 12.37 -6.09 6.65
N PRO A 555 13.28 -6.21 7.63
CA PRO A 555 13.24 -7.32 8.58
C PRO A 555 11.95 -7.25 9.41
N ASP A 556 11.43 -8.42 9.76
CA ASP A 556 10.25 -8.61 10.63
C ASP A 556 8.98 -7.88 10.18
N ILE A 557 8.86 -7.57 8.88
CA ILE A 557 7.70 -6.83 8.34
C ILE A 557 6.34 -7.48 8.66
N THR A 558 6.30 -8.80 8.77
CA THR A 558 5.12 -9.60 9.15
C THR A 558 4.69 -9.38 10.60
N THR A 559 5.59 -8.94 11.48
CA THR A 559 5.27 -8.56 12.87
C THR A 559 4.82 -7.10 12.98
N LEU A 560 5.29 -6.25 12.04
CA LEU A 560 5.01 -4.81 12.02
C LEU A 560 3.65 -4.50 11.39
N VAL A 561 3.25 -5.27 10.38
CA VAL A 561 2.04 -5.06 9.59
C VAL A 561 1.35 -6.39 9.29
N ASP A 562 0.03 -6.40 9.42
CA ASP A 562 -0.80 -7.50 8.93
C ASP A 562 -0.80 -7.50 7.39
N ILE A 563 -0.02 -8.41 6.82
CA ILE A 563 0.16 -8.54 5.37
C ILE A 563 -1.14 -8.97 4.68
N GLN A 564 -2.00 -9.74 5.35
CA GLN A 564 -3.29 -10.16 4.76
C GLN A 564 -4.20 -8.94 4.61
N GLU A 565 -4.32 -8.12 5.66
CA GLU A 565 -5.12 -6.89 5.61
C GLU A 565 -4.55 -5.87 4.63
N ASP A 566 -3.22 -5.67 4.60
CA ASP A 566 -2.55 -4.77 3.67
C ASP A 566 -2.66 -5.25 2.21
N TYR A 567 -2.59 -6.56 1.97
CA TYR A 567 -2.85 -7.15 0.67
C TYR A 567 -4.29 -6.94 0.23
N LEU A 568 -5.28 -7.15 1.10
CA LEU A 568 -6.68 -6.88 0.80
C LEU A 568 -6.90 -5.41 0.48
N LYS A 569 -6.29 -4.50 1.25
CA LYS A 569 -6.29 -3.05 0.95
C LYS A 569 -5.64 -2.78 -0.40
N TRP A 570 -4.54 -3.44 -0.74
CA TRP A 570 -3.87 -3.25 -2.03
C TRP A 570 -4.66 -3.81 -3.21
N PHE A 571 -5.21 -5.01 -3.06
CA PHE A 571 -6.07 -5.67 -4.02
C PHE A 571 -7.32 -4.84 -4.28
N LEU A 572 -7.95 -4.33 -3.22
CA LEU A 572 -9.05 -3.37 -3.31
C LEU A 572 -8.58 -1.98 -3.76
N SER A 573 -7.31 -1.59 -3.56
CA SER A 573 -6.78 -0.29 -4.02
C SER A 573 -6.59 -0.24 -5.54
N LYS A 574 -6.31 -1.39 -6.18
CA LYS A 574 -6.41 -1.54 -7.64
C LYS A 574 -7.84 -1.32 -8.15
N ALA A 575 -8.81 -1.41 -7.24
CA ALA A 575 -10.22 -1.04 -7.38
C ALA A 575 -10.59 0.15 -6.46
N GLU A 576 -9.70 1.14 -6.31
CA GLU A 576 -10.03 2.52 -5.88
C GLU A 576 -9.99 2.88 -4.37
N ILE A 577 -8.87 2.63 -3.69
CA ILE A 577 -8.58 3.23 -2.36
C ILE A 577 -7.16 3.79 -2.36
N SER A 578 -7.00 5.09 -2.07
CA SER A 578 -5.70 5.79 -2.04
C SER A 578 -4.96 5.64 -0.70
N SER A 579 -4.99 4.46 -0.08
CA SER A 579 -4.15 4.15 1.08
C SER A 579 -2.80 3.64 0.61
N VAL A 580 -1.72 4.13 1.21
CA VAL A 580 -0.37 3.58 0.95
C VAL A 580 -0.32 2.16 1.50
N THR A 581 -0.17 1.18 0.61
CA THR A 581 0.01 -0.22 0.99
C THR A 581 1.43 -0.67 0.72
N LEU A 582 2.00 -1.43 1.65
CA LEU A 582 3.34 -2.01 1.49
C LEU A 582 3.35 -3.07 0.40
N CYS A 583 2.23 -3.77 0.20
CA CYS A 583 2.01 -4.74 -0.87
C CYS A 583 2.17 -4.15 -2.29
N ALA A 584 2.10 -2.82 -2.45
CA ALA A 584 2.42 -2.15 -3.70
C ALA A 584 3.92 -2.10 -4.04
N TYR A 585 4.79 -2.42 -3.08
CA TYR A 585 6.25 -2.35 -3.21
C TYR A 585 6.90 -3.71 -2.87
N PRO A 586 6.76 -4.75 -3.71
CA PRO A 586 7.13 -6.13 -3.36
C PRO A 586 8.61 -6.35 -3.07
N PHE A 587 9.50 -5.45 -3.50
CA PHE A 587 10.94 -5.52 -3.25
C PHE A 587 11.32 -5.29 -1.78
N ILE A 588 10.43 -4.72 -0.96
CA ILE A 588 10.66 -4.56 0.49
C ILE A 588 10.15 -5.77 1.29
N LEU A 589 9.34 -6.63 0.68
CA LEU A 589 8.72 -7.77 1.32
C LEU A 589 9.67 -8.98 1.25
N ASN A 590 9.86 -9.64 2.38
CA ASN A 590 10.59 -10.92 2.40
C ASN A 590 9.71 -12.06 1.84
N ALA A 591 10.33 -13.22 1.61
CA ALA A 591 9.64 -14.37 1.04
C ALA A 591 8.44 -14.86 1.89
N GLN A 592 8.53 -14.71 3.22
CA GLN A 592 7.45 -15.00 4.15
C GLN A 592 6.21 -14.14 3.90
N ALA A 593 6.36 -12.81 3.85
CA ALA A 593 5.26 -11.88 3.59
C ALA A 593 4.63 -12.12 2.21
N LYS A 594 5.45 -12.34 1.18
CA LYS A 594 4.94 -12.64 -0.17
C LYS A 594 4.16 -13.96 -0.21
N THR A 595 4.58 -14.97 0.55
CA THR A 595 3.86 -16.25 0.68
C THR A 595 2.46 -16.02 1.26
N THR A 596 2.37 -15.21 2.32
CA THR A 596 1.08 -14.81 2.90
C THR A 596 0.20 -14.11 1.87
N MET A 597 0.74 -13.20 1.05
CA MET A 597 -0.02 -12.56 -0.05
C MET A 597 -0.54 -13.58 -1.06
N LEU A 598 0.30 -14.54 -1.49
CA LEU A 598 -0.10 -15.57 -2.46
C LEU A 598 -1.23 -16.45 -1.92
N GLN A 599 -1.16 -16.84 -0.64
CA GLN A 599 -2.20 -17.61 0.03
C GLN A 599 -3.51 -16.82 0.11
N THR A 600 -3.47 -15.56 0.52
CA THR A 600 -4.66 -14.70 0.57
C THR A 600 -5.29 -14.51 -0.82
N ASP A 601 -4.50 -14.34 -1.88
CA ASP A 601 -5.01 -14.25 -3.25
C ASP A 601 -5.63 -15.55 -3.73
N ALA A 602 -5.01 -16.69 -3.42
CA ALA A 602 -5.57 -17.99 -3.74
C ALA A 602 -6.93 -18.20 -3.04
N GLU A 603 -7.05 -17.85 -1.76
CA GLU A 603 -8.32 -17.89 -1.01
C GLU A 603 -9.40 -17.01 -1.67
N LEU A 604 -9.06 -15.79 -2.07
CA LEU A 604 -9.97 -14.88 -2.78
C LEU A 604 -10.39 -15.47 -4.14
N GLN A 605 -9.45 -16.01 -4.91
CA GLN A 605 -9.71 -16.61 -6.21
C GLN A 605 -10.57 -17.88 -6.11
N MET A 606 -10.38 -18.69 -5.05
CA MET A 606 -11.21 -19.85 -4.75
C MET A 606 -12.66 -19.47 -4.40
N GLN A 607 -12.88 -18.34 -3.72
CA GLN A 607 -14.22 -17.82 -3.46
C GLN A 607 -14.90 -17.29 -4.73
N VAL A 608 -14.13 -16.68 -5.65
CA VAL A 608 -14.64 -16.13 -6.92
C VAL A 608 -14.87 -17.22 -7.98
N THR A 609 -14.15 -18.35 -7.91
CA THR A 609 -14.16 -19.40 -8.94
C THR A 609 -14.78 -20.70 -8.43
N ALA A 610 -16.09 -20.68 -8.09
CA ALA A 610 -16.87 -21.86 -7.70
C ALA A 610 -16.99 -22.98 -8.76
N ARG A 611 -16.29 -22.90 -9.90
CA ARG A 611 -16.31 -23.91 -10.97
C ARG A 611 -15.10 -24.86 -11.00
N ILE A 612 -13.91 -24.44 -10.56
CA ILE A 612 -12.71 -25.32 -10.55
C ILE A 612 -12.64 -26.13 -9.25
N GLY A 613 -13.16 -25.55 -8.16
CA GLY A 613 -13.32 -26.23 -6.87
C GLY A 613 -14.20 -27.49 -6.95
N LYS A 614 -15.08 -27.64 -7.94
CA LYS A 614 -15.93 -28.84 -8.03
C LYS A 614 -15.16 -30.08 -8.44
N TYR A 615 -14.16 -29.98 -9.33
CA TYR A 615 -13.32 -31.10 -9.77
C TYR A 615 -12.21 -31.41 -8.76
N ILE A 616 -11.63 -30.37 -8.14
CA ILE A 616 -10.60 -30.55 -7.11
C ILE A 616 -11.23 -31.00 -5.78
N CYS A 617 -12.39 -30.48 -5.36
CA CYS A 617 -13.12 -31.01 -4.20
C CYS A 617 -13.70 -32.39 -4.44
N THR A 618 -14.11 -32.78 -5.66
CA THR A 618 -14.53 -34.18 -5.90
C THR A 618 -13.35 -35.14 -5.98
N PHE A 619 -12.22 -34.73 -6.55
CA PHE A 619 -10.99 -35.54 -6.55
C PHE A 619 -10.39 -35.65 -5.15
N LEU A 620 -10.35 -34.54 -4.41
CA LEU A 620 -10.03 -34.53 -2.98
C LEU A 620 -11.08 -35.30 -2.19
N GLN A 621 -12.40 -35.20 -2.41
CA GLN A 621 -13.41 -36.01 -1.70
C GLN A 621 -13.30 -37.51 -2.01
N MET A 622 -12.95 -37.89 -3.24
CA MET A 622 -12.69 -39.28 -3.61
C MET A 622 -11.43 -39.84 -2.92
N LEU A 623 -10.35 -39.06 -2.87
CA LEU A 623 -9.13 -39.42 -2.12
C LEU A 623 -9.34 -39.36 -0.60
N TRP A 624 -10.11 -38.38 -0.12
CA TRP A 624 -10.51 -38.17 1.27
C TRP A 624 -11.38 -39.32 1.77
N HIS A 625 -12.30 -39.86 0.96
CA HIS A 625 -13.05 -41.07 1.29
C HIS A 625 -12.17 -42.32 1.43
N ARG A 626 -11.07 -42.41 0.67
CA ARG A 626 -10.10 -43.51 0.79
C ARG A 626 -9.24 -43.41 2.05
N VAL A 627 -8.92 -42.19 2.49
CA VAL A 627 -8.13 -41.92 3.71
C VAL A 627 -8.99 -42.00 4.99
N THR A 628 -10.29 -41.70 4.93
CA THR A 628 -11.18 -41.75 6.10
C THR A 628 -11.58 -43.15 6.58
N TYR A 629 -11.14 -44.23 5.94
CA TYR A 629 -11.42 -45.59 6.42
C TYR A 629 -10.51 -46.04 7.59
N SER A 630 -9.58 -45.20 8.05
CA SER A 630 -8.85 -45.44 9.29
C SER A 630 -8.67 -44.16 10.12
N SER A 631 -9.43 -44.06 11.21
CA SER A 631 -9.28 -43.17 12.39
C SER A 631 -10.05 -41.82 12.45
N GLU A 632 -10.54 -41.53 13.66
CA GLU A 632 -11.58 -40.57 14.04
C GLU A 632 -11.21 -39.09 13.94
N ARG A 633 -12.10 -38.27 13.36
CA ARG A 633 -12.37 -36.80 13.35
C ARG A 633 -11.58 -35.75 14.19
N ARG A 634 -10.43 -36.02 14.81
CA ARG A 634 -9.58 -35.01 15.51
C ARG A 634 -8.21 -34.73 14.85
N TRP A 635 -7.92 -35.34 13.69
CA TRP A 635 -6.55 -35.51 13.16
C TRP A 635 -6.29 -34.88 11.76
N MET A 636 -6.91 -33.75 11.42
CA MET A 636 -6.98 -33.30 10.01
C MET A 636 -5.69 -32.75 9.38
N GLN A 637 -4.67 -32.29 10.13
CA GLN A 637 -3.50 -31.61 9.54
C GLN A 637 -2.32 -32.54 9.20
N GLY A 638 -2.06 -33.58 10.01
CA GLY A 638 -0.90 -34.48 9.81
C GLY A 638 -1.06 -35.43 8.62
N VAL A 639 -2.30 -35.87 8.34
CA VAL A 639 -2.63 -36.80 7.26
C VAL A 639 -2.42 -36.16 5.87
N THR A 640 -2.63 -34.85 5.75
CA THR A 640 -2.38 -34.11 4.51
C THR A 640 -0.90 -33.97 4.20
N LYS A 641 -0.05 -33.73 5.21
CA LYS A 641 1.41 -33.64 5.05
C LYS A 641 2.01 -34.98 4.60
N GLU A 642 1.57 -36.08 5.23
CA GLU A 642 1.98 -37.44 4.87
C GLU A 642 1.64 -37.79 3.42
N PHE A 643 0.42 -37.46 2.99
CA PHE A 643 -0.03 -37.66 1.61
C PHE A 643 0.89 -36.96 0.60
N PHE A 644 1.22 -35.67 0.81
CA PHE A 644 2.08 -34.93 -0.12
C PHE A 644 3.50 -35.49 -0.18
N LEU A 645 4.08 -35.82 0.99
CA LEU A 645 5.45 -36.35 1.06
C LEU A 645 5.58 -37.72 0.38
N LEU A 646 4.65 -38.65 0.67
CA LEU A 646 4.68 -39.98 0.07
C LEU A 646 4.40 -39.94 -1.43
N LEU A 647 3.38 -39.19 -1.83
CA LEU A 647 2.97 -39.13 -3.23
C LEU A 647 4.05 -38.49 -4.11
N LEU A 648 4.64 -37.37 -3.70
CA LEU A 648 5.71 -36.74 -4.49
C LEU A 648 6.99 -37.57 -4.48
N LYS A 649 7.32 -38.24 -3.38
CA LYS A 649 8.46 -39.17 -3.35
C LYS A 649 8.30 -40.31 -4.34
N GLU A 650 7.10 -40.90 -4.42
CA GLU A 650 6.81 -41.99 -5.36
C GLU A 650 6.76 -41.47 -6.81
N LEU A 651 6.09 -40.35 -7.07
CA LEU A 651 5.96 -39.80 -8.43
C LEU A 651 7.27 -39.26 -9.02
N MET A 652 8.21 -38.84 -8.18
CA MET A 652 9.50 -38.28 -8.62
C MET A 652 10.62 -39.30 -8.66
N ASP A 653 10.34 -40.57 -8.36
CA ASP A 653 11.33 -41.62 -8.41
C ASP A 653 11.87 -41.77 -9.86
N PRO A 654 13.19 -41.64 -10.07
CA PRO A 654 13.82 -41.80 -11.39
C PRO A 654 13.50 -43.13 -12.08
N VAL A 655 13.11 -44.18 -11.33
CA VAL A 655 12.72 -45.50 -11.86
C VAL A 655 11.57 -45.40 -12.86
N TYR A 656 10.65 -44.44 -12.70
CA TYR A 656 9.54 -44.24 -13.64
C TYR A 656 9.94 -43.54 -14.95
N GLY A 657 11.19 -43.07 -15.07
CA GLY A 657 11.73 -42.44 -16.29
C GLY A 657 11.12 -41.09 -16.63
N MET A 658 10.43 -40.45 -15.67
CA MET A 658 9.90 -39.09 -15.84
C MET A 658 11.00 -38.02 -15.66
N PHE A 659 11.92 -38.27 -14.74
CA PHE A 659 13.03 -37.38 -14.42
C PHE A 659 14.37 -38.13 -14.46
N THR A 660 15.42 -37.44 -14.90
CA THR A 660 16.80 -37.91 -14.88
C THR A 660 17.50 -37.33 -13.66
N GLN A 661 18.18 -38.19 -12.89
CA GLN A 661 18.99 -37.78 -11.75
C GLN A 661 20.43 -37.52 -12.19
N TYR A 662 20.94 -36.33 -11.88
CA TYR A 662 22.33 -35.95 -12.10
C TYR A 662 23.14 -36.33 -10.88
N THR A 663 24.00 -37.34 -11.00
CA THR A 663 24.71 -37.94 -9.86
C THR A 663 25.65 -36.99 -9.12
N GLN A 664 26.18 -35.96 -9.79
CA GLN A 664 27.10 -34.99 -9.20
C GLN A 664 26.40 -33.94 -8.32
N SER A 665 25.25 -33.45 -8.78
CA SER A 665 24.46 -32.42 -8.08
C SER A 665 23.36 -33.02 -7.21
N ASN A 666 23.04 -34.31 -7.40
CA ASN A 666 21.89 -35.00 -6.84
C ASN A 666 20.54 -34.31 -7.17
N LEU A 667 20.50 -33.59 -8.29
CA LEU A 667 19.31 -32.89 -8.77
C LEU A 667 18.59 -33.70 -9.84
N LEU A 668 17.28 -33.49 -9.92
CA LEU A 668 16.39 -34.05 -10.92
C LEU A 668 16.13 -33.03 -12.02
N TRP A 669 16.09 -33.49 -13.26
CA TRP A 669 15.61 -32.72 -14.40
C TRP A 669 14.68 -33.55 -15.27
N PHE A 670 13.85 -32.91 -16.09
CA PHE A 670 12.98 -33.62 -17.02
C PHE A 670 13.81 -34.49 -17.97
N SER A 671 13.39 -35.74 -18.17
CA SER A 671 14.06 -36.64 -19.10
C SER A 671 13.81 -36.21 -20.54
N ASP A 672 14.86 -36.08 -21.35
CA ASP A 672 14.74 -35.74 -22.79
C ASP A 672 13.96 -36.81 -23.57
N LYS A 673 13.92 -38.06 -23.06
CA LYS A 673 13.08 -39.15 -23.60
C LYS A 673 12.24 -39.73 -22.47
N CYS A 674 10.93 -39.55 -22.57
CA CYS A 674 9.96 -40.07 -21.62
C CYS A 674 8.88 -40.85 -22.37
N PHE A 675 8.53 -42.03 -21.86
CA PHE A 675 7.45 -42.88 -22.40
C PHE A 675 6.14 -42.73 -21.61
N VAL A 676 6.12 -41.86 -20.60
CA VAL A 676 4.98 -41.62 -19.72
C VAL A 676 4.10 -40.52 -20.31
N GLU A 677 2.78 -40.64 -20.15
CA GLU A 677 1.84 -39.63 -20.63
C GLU A 677 2.06 -38.25 -19.98
N TYR A 678 1.90 -37.19 -20.78
CA TYR A 678 2.03 -35.79 -20.35
C TYR A 678 1.13 -35.40 -19.17
N ASN A 679 0.00 -36.11 -18.97
CA ASN A 679 -0.94 -35.88 -17.87
C ASN A 679 -0.29 -36.04 -16.49
N TRP A 680 0.72 -36.91 -16.35
CA TRP A 680 1.43 -37.11 -15.09
C TRP A 680 2.27 -35.90 -14.70
N PHE A 681 2.92 -35.25 -15.67
CA PHE A 681 3.64 -33.98 -15.43
C PHE A 681 2.68 -32.86 -15.01
N ASN A 682 1.49 -32.81 -15.63
CA ASN A 682 0.44 -31.88 -15.22
C ASN A 682 -0.02 -32.14 -13.77
N LEU A 683 -0.21 -33.40 -13.40
CA LEU A 683 -0.57 -33.81 -12.04
C LEU A 683 0.51 -33.40 -11.03
N ILE A 684 1.79 -33.68 -11.31
CA ILE A 684 2.90 -33.28 -10.44
C ILE A 684 2.93 -31.76 -10.27
N GLY A 685 2.74 -31.00 -11.36
CA GLY A 685 2.61 -29.54 -11.30
C GLY A 685 1.48 -29.08 -10.36
N ILE A 686 0.29 -29.69 -10.47
CA ILE A 686 -0.87 -29.39 -9.60
C ILE A 686 -0.53 -29.71 -8.13
N ILE A 687 0.08 -30.86 -7.86
CA ILE A 687 0.44 -31.29 -6.49
C ILE A 687 1.46 -30.32 -5.88
N CYS A 688 2.49 -29.91 -6.64
CA CYS A 688 3.46 -28.90 -6.19
C CYS A 688 2.78 -27.57 -5.86
N GLY A 689 1.82 -27.11 -6.67
CA GLY A 689 1.04 -25.90 -6.37
C GLY A 689 0.17 -26.05 -5.11
N LEU A 690 -0.43 -27.23 -4.90
CA LEU A 690 -1.21 -27.52 -3.70
C LEU A 690 -0.35 -27.62 -2.43
N ALA A 691 0.89 -28.09 -2.54
CA ALA A 691 1.84 -28.11 -1.42
C ALA A 691 2.12 -26.69 -0.89
N ILE A 692 2.35 -25.73 -1.80
CA ILE A 692 2.51 -24.30 -1.46
C ILE A 692 1.27 -23.78 -0.74
N TYR A 693 0.07 -24.07 -1.26
CA TYR A 693 -1.19 -23.63 -0.66
C TYR A 693 -1.36 -24.11 0.78
N ASN A 694 -1.01 -25.38 1.05
CA ASN A 694 -1.13 -25.98 2.38
C ASN A 694 0.05 -25.66 3.33
N SER A 695 0.99 -24.79 2.92
CA SER A 695 2.24 -24.52 3.65
C SER A 695 3.05 -25.79 3.95
N THR A 696 2.94 -26.79 3.07
CA THR A 696 3.65 -28.05 3.20
C THR A 696 4.96 -27.94 2.44
N VAL A 697 6.07 -27.95 3.20
CA VAL A 697 7.40 -28.06 2.60
C VAL A 697 7.56 -29.47 2.03
N VAL A 698 7.94 -29.55 0.76
CA VAL A 698 8.27 -30.81 0.11
C VAL A 698 9.66 -30.70 -0.49
N ASP A 699 10.48 -31.70 -0.21
CA ASP A 699 11.85 -31.75 -0.67
C ASP A 699 11.94 -32.11 -2.17
N LEU A 700 11.69 -31.11 -3.01
CA LEU A 700 11.85 -31.23 -4.45
C LEU A 700 13.31 -30.98 -4.83
N HIS A 701 13.94 -32.00 -5.38
CA HIS A 701 15.34 -31.95 -5.81
C HIS A 701 15.50 -31.28 -7.19
N PHE A 702 14.78 -30.21 -7.48
CA PHE A 702 14.90 -29.48 -8.75
C PHE A 702 15.88 -28.30 -8.65
N PRO A 703 16.65 -28.01 -9.72
CA PRO A 703 17.52 -26.83 -9.80
C PRO A 703 16.74 -25.50 -9.82
N LEU A 704 17.40 -24.40 -9.46
CA LEU A 704 16.83 -23.04 -9.46
C LEU A 704 16.20 -22.65 -10.82
N VAL A 705 16.76 -23.16 -11.92
CA VAL A 705 16.29 -22.91 -13.28
C VAL A 705 14.84 -23.31 -13.53
N LEU A 706 14.31 -24.31 -12.81
CA LEU A 706 12.88 -24.67 -12.90
C LEU A 706 12.01 -23.47 -12.51
N TYR A 707 12.37 -22.83 -11.40
CA TYR A 707 11.66 -21.70 -10.82
C TYR A 707 11.89 -20.43 -11.65
N LYS A 708 13.09 -20.25 -12.23
CA LYS A 708 13.33 -19.20 -13.23
C LYS A 708 12.37 -19.33 -14.42
N LYS A 709 12.25 -20.54 -14.98
CA LYS A 709 11.34 -20.79 -16.11
C LYS A 709 9.88 -20.53 -15.73
N LEU A 710 9.42 -20.96 -14.55
CA LEU A 710 8.06 -20.68 -14.06
C LEU A 710 7.74 -19.18 -13.95
N LEU A 711 8.77 -18.35 -13.70
CA LEU A 711 8.67 -16.90 -13.62
C LEU A 711 8.99 -16.17 -14.94
N GLY A 712 9.31 -16.91 -16.01
CA GLY A 712 9.68 -16.33 -17.30
C GLY A 712 11.09 -15.71 -17.35
N VAL A 713 11.97 -16.07 -16.41
CA VAL A 713 13.38 -15.67 -16.39
C VAL A 713 14.20 -16.64 -17.25
N ALA A 714 15.06 -16.10 -18.13
CA ALA A 714 15.90 -16.90 -19.00
C ALA A 714 16.98 -17.68 -18.20
N PRO A 715 17.23 -18.96 -18.54
CA PRO A 715 18.36 -19.72 -18.00
C PRO A 715 19.70 -19.06 -18.36
N THR A 716 20.67 -19.23 -17.47
CA THR A 716 22.04 -18.70 -17.56
C THR A 716 23.05 -19.85 -17.43
N LEU A 717 24.33 -19.59 -17.73
CA LEU A 717 25.38 -20.60 -17.57
C LEU A 717 25.54 -21.08 -16.11
N GLU A 718 25.28 -20.20 -15.13
CA GLU A 718 25.27 -20.56 -13.71
C GLU A 718 24.22 -21.62 -13.38
N ASP A 719 23.08 -21.62 -14.07
CA ASP A 719 22.03 -22.62 -13.89
C ASP A 719 22.47 -24.02 -14.36
N LEU A 720 23.28 -24.06 -15.42
CA LEU A 720 23.87 -25.30 -15.88
C LEU A 720 24.98 -25.78 -14.94
N LYS A 721 25.77 -24.88 -14.34
CA LYS A 721 26.76 -25.24 -13.31
C LYS A 721 26.10 -25.84 -12.06
N GLU A 722 24.88 -25.40 -11.72
CA GLU A 722 24.10 -25.99 -10.64
C GLU A 722 23.61 -27.41 -11.00
N LEU A 723 23.04 -27.58 -12.19
CA LEU A 723 22.49 -28.88 -12.63
C LEU A 723 23.58 -29.91 -12.96
N SER A 724 24.54 -29.54 -13.81
CA SER A 724 25.66 -30.35 -14.27
C SER A 724 26.97 -29.56 -14.12
N PRO A 725 27.61 -29.62 -12.94
CA PRO A 725 28.81 -28.83 -12.64
C PRO A 725 29.96 -29.03 -13.62
N THR A 726 30.12 -30.25 -14.14
CA THR A 726 31.20 -30.57 -15.09
C THR A 726 30.96 -29.89 -16.43
N GLU A 727 29.78 -30.06 -17.02
CA GLU A 727 29.43 -29.44 -18.30
C GLU A 727 29.45 -27.90 -18.22
N GLY A 728 28.88 -27.34 -17.14
CA GLY A 728 28.87 -25.89 -16.94
C GLY A 728 30.26 -25.28 -16.79
N ARG A 729 31.21 -25.98 -16.14
CA ARG A 729 32.61 -25.52 -16.05
C ARG A 729 33.33 -25.63 -17.38
N SER A 730 33.11 -26.70 -18.15
CA SER A 730 33.72 -26.85 -19.48
C SER A 730 33.26 -25.75 -20.45
N LEU A 731 31.98 -25.38 -20.43
CA LEU A 731 31.48 -24.27 -21.25
C LEU A 731 32.00 -22.91 -20.76
N GLN A 732 32.20 -22.73 -19.44
CA GLN A 732 32.84 -21.53 -18.93
C GLN A 732 34.30 -21.44 -19.40
N GLN A 733 35.04 -22.54 -19.39
CA GLN A 733 36.42 -22.60 -19.90
C GLN A 733 36.50 -22.21 -21.38
N LEU A 734 35.51 -22.61 -22.19
CA LEU A 734 35.43 -22.19 -23.60
C LEU A 734 35.25 -20.67 -23.75
N LEU A 735 34.45 -20.04 -22.88
CA LEU A 735 34.23 -18.58 -22.89
C LEU A 735 35.45 -17.80 -22.37
N ASP A 736 36.11 -18.34 -21.34
CA ASP A 736 37.25 -17.70 -20.68
C ASP A 736 38.57 -17.91 -21.44
N HIS A 737 38.59 -18.76 -22.48
CA HIS A 737 39.80 -19.03 -23.27
C HIS A 737 40.22 -17.79 -24.06
N GLU A 738 41.41 -17.26 -23.78
CA GLU A 738 41.89 -16.01 -24.41
C GLU A 738 42.63 -16.25 -25.74
N GLU A 739 43.24 -17.43 -25.91
CA GLU A 739 44.06 -17.79 -27.06
C GLU A 739 43.23 -17.99 -28.35
N ASP A 740 43.84 -17.77 -29.51
CA ASP A 740 43.17 -17.82 -30.82
C ASP A 740 43.01 -19.25 -31.39
N ASP A 741 43.41 -20.28 -30.63
CA ASP A 741 43.46 -21.69 -31.05
C ASP A 741 42.21 -22.52 -30.67
N VAL A 742 41.10 -21.86 -30.32
CA VAL A 742 39.83 -22.48 -29.85
C VAL A 742 39.41 -23.72 -30.67
N GLU A 743 39.53 -23.63 -31.99
CA GLU A 743 39.16 -24.70 -32.93
C GLU A 743 40.01 -25.96 -32.74
N GLU A 744 41.33 -25.79 -32.55
CA GLU A 744 42.28 -26.89 -32.35
C GLU A 744 42.22 -27.43 -30.92
N THR A 745 42.05 -26.56 -29.92
CA THR A 745 42.03 -26.96 -28.50
C THR A 745 40.77 -27.76 -28.16
N PHE A 746 39.60 -27.27 -28.58
CA PHE A 746 38.31 -27.83 -28.15
C PHE A 746 37.71 -28.79 -29.20
N CYS A 747 38.04 -28.63 -30.48
CA CYS A 747 37.56 -29.49 -31.57
C CYS A 747 36.03 -29.73 -31.55
N LEU A 748 35.25 -28.67 -31.26
CA LEU A 748 33.79 -28.73 -31.15
C LEU A 748 33.11 -28.30 -32.45
N ASN A 749 31.92 -28.82 -32.69
CA ASN A 749 30.96 -28.33 -33.68
C ASN A 749 29.59 -28.12 -33.00
N PHE A 750 28.62 -27.56 -33.72
CA PHE A 750 27.28 -27.33 -33.19
C PHE A 750 26.41 -28.61 -33.12
N ALA A 751 27.02 -29.76 -32.86
CA ALA A 751 26.34 -31.02 -32.60
C ALA A 751 26.82 -31.65 -31.28
N ILE A 752 25.90 -32.21 -30.51
CA ILE A 752 26.18 -32.85 -29.22
C ILE A 752 25.76 -34.32 -29.23
N THR A 753 26.41 -35.14 -28.42
CA THR A 753 26.08 -36.56 -28.27
C THR A 753 25.34 -36.77 -26.96
N ARG A 754 24.16 -37.41 -27.00
CA ARG A 754 23.38 -37.80 -25.82
C ARG A 754 23.25 -39.31 -25.75
N GLU A 755 23.48 -39.87 -24.57
CA GLU A 755 23.34 -41.31 -24.33
C GLU A 755 22.01 -41.61 -23.63
N TYR A 756 21.23 -42.54 -24.20
CA TYR A 756 19.93 -42.97 -23.68
C TYR A 756 19.90 -44.49 -23.57
N TYR A 757 19.85 -45.02 -22.34
CA TYR A 757 19.77 -46.48 -22.11
C TYR A 757 20.84 -47.29 -22.87
N GLY A 758 22.05 -46.75 -22.99
CA GLY A 758 23.16 -47.36 -23.75
C GLY A 758 23.16 -47.08 -25.26
N LEU A 759 22.23 -46.25 -25.78
CA LEU A 759 22.21 -45.78 -27.17
C LEU A 759 22.67 -44.33 -27.26
N THR A 760 23.74 -44.07 -28.00
CA THR A 760 24.20 -42.71 -28.30
C THR A 760 23.50 -42.14 -29.53
N GLU A 761 22.95 -40.94 -29.39
CA GLU A 761 22.32 -40.18 -30.47
C GLU A 761 23.00 -38.81 -30.61
N VAL A 762 23.30 -38.41 -31.85
CA VAL A 762 23.84 -37.09 -32.16
C VAL A 762 22.69 -36.11 -32.39
N LYS A 763 22.72 -34.96 -31.73
CA LYS A 763 21.74 -33.88 -31.84
C LYS A 763 22.42 -32.60 -32.31
N GLU A 764 21.95 -32.08 -33.44
CA GLU A 764 22.37 -30.76 -33.93
C GLU A 764 21.67 -29.66 -33.13
N LEU A 765 22.45 -28.72 -32.61
CA LEU A 765 21.95 -27.56 -31.84
C LEU A 765 21.37 -26.47 -32.76
N ILE A 766 21.91 -26.35 -33.97
CA ILE A 766 21.43 -25.49 -35.05
C ILE A 766 21.35 -26.29 -36.35
N PRO A 767 20.51 -25.88 -37.33
CA PRO A 767 20.38 -26.61 -38.59
C PRO A 767 21.72 -26.73 -39.34
N GLY A 768 22.21 -27.96 -39.59
CA GLY A 768 23.51 -28.19 -40.24
C GLY A 768 24.70 -27.92 -39.33
N GLY A 769 24.49 -27.98 -38.00
CA GLY A 769 25.51 -27.70 -37.00
C GLY A 769 26.67 -28.69 -36.98
N ASP A 770 26.51 -29.88 -37.58
CA ASP A 770 27.55 -30.88 -37.77
C ASP A 770 28.76 -30.36 -38.57
N ARG A 771 28.51 -29.39 -39.47
CA ARG A 771 29.50 -28.78 -40.37
C ARG A 771 30.06 -27.45 -39.87
N ILE A 772 29.52 -26.91 -38.78
CA ILE A 772 29.91 -25.59 -38.25
C ILE A 772 30.82 -25.83 -37.04
N THR A 773 32.10 -25.52 -37.20
CA THR A 773 33.10 -25.60 -36.13
C THR A 773 32.96 -24.43 -35.17
N VAL A 774 33.22 -24.68 -33.88
CA VAL A 774 33.20 -23.64 -32.86
C VAL A 774 34.53 -22.88 -32.88
N ASP A 775 34.44 -21.57 -33.04
CA ASP A 775 35.57 -20.64 -33.13
C ASP A 775 35.43 -19.48 -32.10
N LYS A 776 36.41 -18.56 -32.08
CA LYS A 776 36.42 -17.43 -31.14
C LYS A 776 35.24 -16.46 -31.31
N ASN A 777 34.67 -16.35 -32.51
CA ASN A 777 33.59 -15.43 -32.82
C ASN A 777 32.21 -16.03 -32.53
N ASN A 778 32.06 -17.36 -32.61
CA ASN A 778 30.78 -18.05 -32.48
C ASN A 778 30.61 -18.84 -31.16
N ARG A 779 31.65 -18.90 -30.30
CA ARG A 779 31.59 -19.62 -29.01
C ARG A 779 30.45 -19.18 -28.08
N GLU A 780 30.09 -17.89 -28.08
CA GLU A 780 28.96 -17.39 -27.30
C GLU A 780 27.63 -17.95 -27.83
N GLU A 781 27.48 -18.00 -29.15
CA GLU A 781 26.31 -18.59 -29.81
C GLU A 781 26.22 -20.10 -29.56
N PHE A 782 27.35 -20.81 -29.52
CA PHE A 782 27.40 -22.22 -29.17
C PHE A 782 26.89 -22.47 -27.74
N VAL A 783 27.37 -21.69 -26.77
CA VAL A 783 26.93 -21.80 -25.36
C VAL A 783 25.44 -21.47 -25.25
N GLU A 784 24.95 -20.42 -25.92
CA GLU A 784 23.53 -20.08 -25.92
C GLU A 784 22.67 -21.19 -26.55
N ALA A 785 23.12 -21.77 -27.67
CA ALA A 785 22.43 -22.88 -28.33
C ALA A 785 22.40 -24.15 -27.44
N TYR A 786 23.49 -24.43 -26.72
CA TYR A 786 23.55 -25.54 -25.76
C TYR A 786 22.55 -25.34 -24.60
N LEU A 787 22.55 -24.15 -23.97
CA LEU A 787 21.63 -23.82 -22.88
C LEU A 787 20.16 -23.87 -23.34
N LYS A 788 19.90 -23.37 -24.54
CA LYS A 788 18.57 -23.42 -25.18
C LYS A 788 18.13 -24.87 -25.40
N TYR A 789 19.00 -25.73 -25.91
CA TYR A 789 18.67 -27.15 -26.06
C TYR A 789 18.32 -27.79 -24.71
N MET A 790 19.22 -27.68 -23.73
CA MET A 790 19.10 -28.35 -22.42
C MET A 790 17.87 -27.93 -21.61
N PHE A 791 17.53 -26.63 -21.62
CA PHE A 791 16.47 -26.10 -20.76
C PHE A 791 15.17 -25.81 -21.50
N ARG A 792 15.15 -25.75 -22.83
CA ARG A 792 13.96 -25.39 -23.61
C ARG A 792 13.61 -26.47 -24.61
N ASP A 793 14.48 -26.75 -25.56
CA ASP A 793 14.08 -27.53 -26.74
C ASP A 793 13.93 -29.03 -26.38
N SER A 794 14.78 -29.60 -25.51
CA SER A 794 14.71 -31.02 -25.14
C SER A 794 13.52 -31.38 -24.24
N VAL A 795 13.01 -30.41 -23.47
CA VAL A 795 11.99 -30.64 -22.43
C VAL A 795 10.70 -29.84 -22.63
N SER A 796 10.52 -29.18 -23.78
CA SER A 796 9.47 -28.18 -24.01
C SER A 796 8.07 -28.69 -23.65
N GLU A 797 7.67 -29.84 -24.19
CA GLU A 797 6.33 -30.40 -23.99
C GLU A 797 6.09 -30.85 -22.54
N LEU A 798 7.09 -31.52 -21.95
CA LEU A 798 7.04 -32.02 -20.56
C LEU A 798 6.95 -30.86 -19.57
N TYR A 799 7.79 -29.84 -19.77
CA TYR A 799 7.79 -28.63 -18.98
C TYR A 799 6.47 -27.86 -19.13
N GLN A 800 5.90 -27.77 -20.33
CA GLN A 800 4.63 -27.08 -20.56
C GLN A 800 3.46 -27.78 -19.86
N ALA A 801 3.46 -29.12 -19.83
CA ALA A 801 2.47 -29.88 -19.08
C ALA A 801 2.58 -29.62 -17.57
N PHE A 802 3.81 -29.66 -17.02
CA PHE A 802 4.10 -29.34 -15.62
C PHE A 802 3.74 -27.90 -15.26
N SER A 803 4.18 -26.92 -16.05
CA SER A 803 3.95 -25.49 -15.78
C SER A 803 2.47 -25.14 -15.87
N SER A 804 1.72 -25.72 -16.82
CA SER A 804 0.26 -25.61 -16.89
C SER A 804 -0.42 -26.13 -15.63
N GLY A 805 0.03 -27.27 -15.09
CA GLY A 805 -0.50 -27.83 -13.84
C GLY A 805 -0.22 -26.94 -12.63
N PHE A 806 1.02 -26.47 -12.52
CA PHE A 806 1.45 -25.59 -11.44
C PHE A 806 0.72 -24.24 -11.46
N LEU A 807 0.69 -23.57 -12.62
CA LEU A 807 0.02 -22.28 -12.80
C LEU A 807 -1.50 -22.39 -12.71
N LYS A 808 -2.10 -23.57 -12.87
CA LYS A 808 -3.53 -23.76 -12.62
C LYS A 808 -3.90 -23.55 -11.14
N VAL A 809 -2.98 -23.82 -10.22
CA VAL A 809 -3.17 -23.62 -8.78
C VAL A 809 -2.55 -22.29 -8.32
N CYS A 810 -1.36 -21.94 -8.84
CA CYS A 810 -0.57 -20.80 -8.37
C CYS A 810 -0.37 -19.68 -9.41
N GLY A 811 -1.09 -19.67 -10.53
CA GLY A 811 -0.84 -18.77 -11.69
C GLY A 811 -1.38 -17.35 -11.57
N GLY A 812 -1.50 -16.82 -10.35
CA GLY A 812 -1.92 -15.43 -10.12
C GLY A 812 -0.84 -14.42 -10.48
N LYS A 813 -1.22 -13.15 -10.65
CA LYS A 813 -0.28 -12.03 -10.87
C LYS A 813 0.76 -11.89 -9.75
N ILE A 814 0.46 -12.41 -8.55
CA ILE A 814 1.38 -12.37 -7.41
C ILE A 814 2.62 -13.23 -7.66
N LEU A 815 2.51 -14.32 -8.41
CA LEU A 815 3.66 -15.18 -8.69
C LEU A 815 4.80 -14.39 -9.34
N SER A 816 4.48 -13.43 -10.20
CA SER A 816 5.46 -12.53 -10.84
C SER A 816 6.20 -11.57 -9.89
N LEU A 817 5.77 -11.47 -8.63
CA LEU A 817 6.41 -10.62 -7.60
C LEU A 817 7.55 -11.35 -6.86
N PHE A 818 7.66 -12.66 -7.05
CA PHE A 818 8.68 -13.50 -6.44
C PHE A 818 9.96 -13.50 -7.29
N GLN A 819 11.08 -13.61 -6.61
CA GLN A 819 12.35 -14.02 -7.20
C GLN A 819 12.41 -15.56 -7.30
N PRO A 820 13.17 -16.12 -8.25
CA PRO A 820 13.31 -17.57 -8.41
C PRO A 820 13.71 -18.30 -7.12
N SER A 821 14.63 -17.73 -6.35
CA SER A 821 15.08 -18.31 -5.07
C SER A 821 14.02 -18.26 -3.98
N GLU A 822 13.16 -17.23 -3.97
CA GLU A 822 12.03 -17.14 -3.05
C GLU A 822 10.97 -18.20 -3.40
N LEU A 823 10.65 -18.36 -4.69
CA LEU A 823 9.69 -19.36 -5.13
C LEU A 823 10.18 -20.79 -4.83
N MET A 824 11.48 -21.05 -5.03
CA MET A 824 12.10 -22.31 -4.63
C MET A 824 11.97 -22.54 -3.13
N ALA A 825 12.29 -21.54 -2.30
CA ALA A 825 12.21 -21.64 -0.85
C ALA A 825 10.79 -21.85 -0.31
N MET A 826 9.75 -21.46 -1.06
CA MET A 826 8.35 -21.75 -0.70
C MET A 826 8.00 -23.22 -0.86
N VAL A 827 8.56 -23.88 -1.87
CA VAL A 827 8.27 -25.27 -2.16
C VAL A 827 9.17 -26.20 -1.34
N VAL A 828 10.47 -25.90 -1.36
CA VAL A 828 11.54 -26.72 -0.78
C VAL A 828 11.82 -26.36 0.68
N GLY A 829 11.41 -25.18 1.14
CA GLY A 829 11.75 -24.66 2.47
C GLY A 829 13.07 -23.89 2.49
N ASN A 830 13.46 -23.42 3.68
CA ASN A 830 14.68 -22.63 3.88
C ASN A 830 15.66 -23.29 4.86
N ASN A 831 16.87 -22.71 4.96
CA ASN A 831 17.98 -23.21 5.80
C ASN A 831 18.35 -22.26 6.96
N ASN A 832 17.46 -21.34 7.33
CA ASN A 832 17.74 -20.33 8.34
C ASN A 832 17.31 -20.85 9.73
N TYR A 833 18.14 -21.72 10.30
CA TYR A 833 17.83 -22.41 11.55
C TYR A 833 17.92 -21.47 12.77
N ASN A 834 16.83 -21.38 13.55
CA ASN A 834 16.80 -20.74 14.88
C ASN A 834 16.31 -21.74 15.93
N TRP A 835 17.26 -22.49 16.49
CA TRP A 835 17.01 -23.60 17.41
C TRP A 835 16.41 -23.16 18.76
N GLU A 836 16.66 -21.92 19.19
CA GLU A 836 16.08 -21.37 20.42
C GLU A 836 14.57 -21.13 20.26
N GLU A 837 14.15 -20.63 19.09
CA GLU A 837 12.73 -20.42 18.79
C GLU A 837 11.98 -21.76 18.67
N MET A 838 12.65 -22.81 18.19
CA MET A 838 12.11 -24.17 18.15
C MET A 838 11.84 -24.73 19.55
N GLU A 839 12.76 -24.51 20.50
CA GLU A 839 12.58 -24.90 21.90
C GLU A 839 11.40 -24.18 22.55
N LYS A 840 11.32 -22.86 22.33
CA LYS A 840 10.27 -22.01 22.88
C LYS A 840 8.86 -22.39 22.39
N ASN A 841 8.74 -22.86 21.15
CA ASN A 841 7.46 -23.24 20.53
C ASN A 841 7.09 -24.72 20.70
N ALA A 842 7.96 -25.52 21.32
CA ALA A 842 7.72 -26.93 21.55
C ALA A 842 6.53 -27.18 22.50
N VAL A 843 5.69 -28.15 22.13
CA VAL A 843 4.53 -28.57 22.92
C VAL A 843 4.85 -29.86 23.65
N TYR A 844 4.48 -29.93 24.91
CA TYR A 844 4.66 -31.14 25.71
C TYR A 844 3.31 -31.83 25.94
N LYS A 845 3.28 -33.15 25.78
CA LYS A 845 2.08 -33.99 25.95
C LYS A 845 2.33 -35.13 26.93
N GLY A 846 1.27 -35.60 27.57
CA GLY A 846 1.35 -36.63 28.62
C GLY A 846 1.84 -36.04 29.94
N GLU A 847 2.87 -36.65 30.54
CA GLU A 847 3.46 -36.20 31.81
C GLU A 847 4.60 -35.19 31.64
N TYR A 848 4.99 -34.89 30.40
CA TYR A 848 6.04 -33.92 30.11
C TYR A 848 5.51 -32.49 30.15
N SER A 849 6.36 -31.62 30.68
CA SER A 849 6.22 -30.16 30.69
C SER A 849 7.59 -29.54 30.44
N ALA A 850 7.66 -28.26 30.09
CA ALA A 850 8.92 -27.55 29.86
C ALA A 850 9.88 -27.61 31.07
N THR A 851 9.35 -27.83 32.28
CA THR A 851 10.13 -27.95 33.52
C THR A 851 10.52 -29.38 33.88
N HIS A 852 10.04 -30.39 33.14
CA HIS A 852 10.29 -31.80 33.47
C HIS A 852 11.80 -32.15 33.31
N PRO A 853 12.41 -32.91 34.25
CA PRO A 853 13.85 -33.21 34.21
C PRO A 853 14.32 -33.81 32.88
N THR A 854 13.61 -34.82 32.35
CA THR A 854 13.94 -35.44 31.06
C THR A 854 13.85 -34.48 29.87
N VAL A 855 12.94 -33.50 29.91
CA VAL A 855 12.79 -32.49 28.85
C VAL A 855 13.94 -31.48 28.88
N ARG A 856 14.37 -31.05 30.07
CA ARG A 856 15.55 -30.19 30.21
C ARG A 856 16.81 -30.88 29.73
N MET A 857 17.01 -32.14 30.14
CA MET A 857 18.13 -32.95 29.66
C MET A 857 18.10 -33.11 28.13
N PHE A 858 16.92 -33.27 27.53
CA PHE A 858 16.76 -33.33 26.08
C PHE A 858 17.26 -32.04 25.40
N TRP A 859 16.81 -30.87 25.83
CA TRP A 859 17.22 -29.60 25.21
C TRP A 859 18.70 -29.28 25.41
N GLU A 860 19.26 -29.63 26.58
CA GLU A 860 20.71 -29.53 26.80
C GLU A 860 21.50 -30.39 25.81
N VAL A 861 21.14 -31.67 25.68
CA VAL A 861 21.77 -32.60 24.73
C VAL A 861 21.60 -32.12 23.29
N PHE A 862 20.41 -31.63 22.94
CA PHE A 862 20.13 -31.13 21.60
C PHE A 862 20.99 -29.90 21.27
N HIS A 863 21.12 -28.94 22.20
CA HIS A 863 21.93 -27.74 21.98
C HIS A 863 23.43 -28.04 21.88
N GLU A 864 23.91 -29.08 22.57
CA GLU A 864 25.28 -29.60 22.46
C GLU A 864 25.59 -30.22 21.08
N PHE A 865 24.58 -30.62 20.30
CA PHE A 865 24.83 -31.21 18.98
C PHE A 865 25.42 -30.22 17.97
N PRO A 866 26.35 -30.67 17.09
CA PRO A 866 26.81 -29.88 15.95
C PRO A 866 25.68 -29.68 14.93
N LEU A 867 25.80 -28.63 14.10
CA LEU A 867 24.77 -28.24 13.13
C LEU A 867 24.31 -29.41 12.24
N GLU A 868 25.23 -30.25 11.77
CA GLU A 868 24.89 -31.41 10.94
C GLU A 868 24.04 -32.45 11.68
N LYS A 869 24.28 -32.68 12.98
CA LYS A 869 23.42 -33.56 13.79
C LYS A 869 22.06 -32.93 14.08
N LYS A 870 22.00 -31.60 14.25
CA LYS A 870 20.72 -30.88 14.40
C LYS A 870 19.87 -30.96 13.13
N LYS A 871 20.48 -30.84 11.94
CA LYS A 871 19.80 -31.06 10.65
C LYS A 871 19.29 -32.50 10.50
N ARG A 872 20.11 -33.49 10.85
CA ARG A 872 19.68 -34.90 10.85
C ARG A 872 18.55 -35.18 11.84
N PHE A 873 18.59 -34.56 13.02
CA PHE A 873 17.47 -34.65 13.96
C PHE A 873 16.20 -34.04 13.39
N LEU A 874 16.30 -32.90 12.71
CA LEU A 874 15.17 -32.28 12.04
C LEU A 874 14.60 -33.18 10.94
N LEU A 875 15.47 -33.80 10.14
CA LEU A 875 15.09 -34.81 9.15
C LEU A 875 14.38 -36.01 9.79
N PHE A 876 14.96 -36.55 10.86
CA PHE A 876 14.38 -37.64 11.65
C PHE A 876 12.98 -37.29 12.20
N LEU A 877 12.80 -36.05 12.68
CA LEU A 877 11.56 -35.62 13.33
C LEU A 877 10.48 -35.16 12.34
N THR A 878 10.86 -34.59 11.20
CA THR A 878 9.92 -33.85 10.33
C THR A 878 9.84 -34.40 8.91
N GLY A 879 10.77 -35.28 8.51
CA GLY A 879 10.93 -35.80 7.15
C GLY A 879 11.70 -34.87 6.20
N SER A 880 12.21 -33.73 6.67
CA SER A 880 13.05 -32.81 5.89
C SER A 880 14.11 -32.15 6.77
N ASP A 881 15.27 -31.84 6.21
CA ASP A 881 16.28 -30.99 6.87
C ASP A 881 16.01 -29.48 6.63
N ARG A 882 14.94 -29.15 5.90
CA ARG A 882 14.48 -27.80 5.57
C ARG A 882 13.37 -27.37 6.50
N ILE A 883 13.29 -26.07 6.78
CA ILE A 883 12.22 -25.49 7.58
C ILE A 883 11.21 -24.73 6.70
N PRO A 884 9.95 -24.58 7.16
CA PRO A 884 8.98 -23.75 6.46
C PRO A 884 9.43 -22.31 6.28
N ILE A 885 8.86 -21.63 5.29
CA ILE A 885 9.25 -20.25 4.95
C ILE A 885 8.96 -19.23 6.06
N HIS A 886 8.02 -19.56 6.96
CA HIS A 886 7.73 -18.79 8.17
C HIS A 886 8.77 -18.99 9.30
N GLY A 887 9.84 -19.74 9.04
CA GLY A 887 10.90 -20.01 10.01
C GLY A 887 10.53 -21.08 11.03
N MET A 888 11.43 -21.30 12.01
CA MET A 888 11.26 -22.32 13.04
C MET A 888 10.09 -22.05 14.00
N GLU A 889 9.59 -20.81 14.09
CA GLU A 889 8.40 -20.48 14.88
C GLU A 889 7.16 -21.25 14.42
N SER A 890 7.01 -21.41 13.10
CA SER A 890 5.91 -22.18 12.52
C SER A 890 6.07 -23.70 12.67
N LEU A 891 7.29 -24.16 12.95
CA LEU A 891 7.58 -25.57 13.16
C LEU A 891 7.25 -25.98 14.60
N ARG A 892 5.98 -26.33 14.82
CA ARG A 892 5.52 -26.80 16.11
C ARG A 892 5.85 -28.28 16.31
N ILE A 893 6.88 -28.56 17.12
CA ILE A 893 7.18 -29.93 17.55
C ILE A 893 6.37 -30.30 18.78
N SER A 894 6.02 -31.57 18.90
CA SER A 894 5.41 -32.12 20.11
C SER A 894 6.34 -33.16 20.73
N ILE A 895 6.59 -33.09 22.04
CA ILE A 895 7.35 -34.12 22.77
C ILE A 895 6.38 -34.80 23.74
N GLN A 896 6.24 -36.11 23.60
CA GLN A 896 5.29 -36.91 24.35
C GLN A 896 6.01 -37.97 25.19
N SER A 897 5.58 -38.10 26.45
CA SER A 897 6.06 -39.15 27.34
C SER A 897 5.47 -40.50 26.93
N THR A 898 6.31 -41.52 26.79
CA THR A 898 5.87 -42.90 26.62
C THR A 898 5.98 -43.69 27.93
N SER A 899 5.17 -44.75 28.06
CA SER A 899 5.29 -45.74 29.14
C SER A 899 6.37 -46.79 28.86
N ALA A 900 7.16 -46.60 27.80
CA ALA A 900 8.23 -47.51 27.42
C ALA A 900 9.42 -47.38 28.38
N GLU A 901 10.11 -48.49 28.59
CA GLU A 901 11.32 -48.53 29.42
C GLU A 901 12.48 -47.73 28.80
N GLU A 902 13.45 -47.33 29.62
CA GLU A 902 14.60 -46.51 29.22
C GLU A 902 15.55 -47.15 28.20
N HIS A 903 15.40 -48.45 27.93
CA HIS A 903 16.21 -49.13 26.93
C HIS A 903 15.74 -48.88 25.50
N TYR A 904 14.51 -48.38 25.30
CA TYR A 904 13.96 -48.05 23.99
C TYR A 904 14.53 -46.73 23.43
N LEU A 905 14.62 -46.65 22.10
CA LEU A 905 14.99 -45.43 21.38
C LEU A 905 13.80 -44.45 21.34
N PRO A 906 14.05 -43.13 21.27
CA PRO A 906 13.00 -42.18 20.95
C PRO A 906 12.49 -42.43 19.52
N VAL A 907 11.18 -42.30 19.33
CA VAL A 907 10.52 -42.55 18.03
C VAL A 907 9.89 -41.27 17.54
N ALA A 908 10.11 -40.94 16.27
CA ALA A 908 9.51 -39.79 15.63
C ALA A 908 8.33 -40.19 14.73
N HIS A 909 7.22 -39.45 14.83
CA HIS A 909 6.12 -39.49 13.89
C HIS A 909 6.18 -38.22 13.02
N THR A 910 6.83 -38.33 11.87
CA THR A 910 7.19 -37.21 10.98
C THR A 910 5.99 -36.41 10.46
N CYS A 911 4.85 -37.06 10.33
CA CYS A 911 3.57 -36.45 9.91
C CYS A 911 3.03 -35.44 10.94
N TYR A 912 3.38 -35.63 12.21
CA TYR A 912 2.88 -34.83 13.34
C TYR A 912 3.97 -34.01 14.03
N ASN A 913 5.21 -34.07 13.52
CA ASN A 913 6.41 -33.55 14.19
C ASN A 913 6.44 -33.96 15.68
N LEU A 914 6.04 -35.20 15.96
CA LEU A 914 5.87 -35.73 17.31
C LEU A 914 7.04 -36.64 17.66
N LEU A 915 7.73 -36.34 18.76
CA LEU A 915 8.76 -37.16 19.35
C LEU A 915 8.22 -37.90 20.56
N ASP A 916 8.05 -39.20 20.42
CA ASP A 916 7.76 -40.10 21.53
C ASP A 916 9.07 -40.43 22.25
N MET A 917 9.19 -39.96 23.48
CA MET A 917 10.43 -40.04 24.25
C MET A 917 10.20 -40.79 25.58
N PRO A 918 10.89 -41.93 25.81
CA PRO A 918 10.92 -42.62 27.10
C PRO A 918 11.49 -41.76 28.22
N ARG A 919 11.18 -42.11 29.48
CA ARG A 919 11.67 -41.36 30.66
C ARG A 919 13.10 -41.73 31.01
N TYR A 920 14.08 -41.12 30.36
CA TYR A 920 15.48 -41.33 30.70
C TYR A 920 15.83 -40.71 32.06
N GLN A 921 16.53 -41.49 32.91
CA GLN A 921 17.00 -41.06 34.23
C GLN A 921 18.28 -40.19 34.16
N THR A 922 19.16 -40.42 33.17
CA THR A 922 20.45 -39.72 33.06
C THR A 922 20.66 -39.07 31.70
N LYS A 923 21.41 -37.97 31.69
CA LYS A 923 21.75 -37.20 30.48
C LYS A 923 22.58 -38.04 29.50
N GLU A 924 23.50 -38.88 29.99
CA GLU A 924 24.35 -39.72 29.16
C GLU A 924 23.54 -40.79 28.42
N THR A 925 22.53 -41.37 29.08
CA THR A 925 21.64 -42.35 28.47
C THR A 925 20.81 -41.69 27.37
N LEU A 926 20.25 -40.51 27.65
CA LEU A 926 19.49 -39.73 26.66
C LEU A 926 20.38 -39.36 25.46
N HIS A 927 21.57 -38.82 25.69
CA HIS A 927 22.52 -38.45 24.64
C HIS A 927 22.86 -39.62 23.73
N ARG A 928 23.19 -40.79 24.31
CA ARG A 928 23.52 -42.00 23.54
C ARG A 928 22.31 -42.48 22.73
N ARG A 929 21.13 -42.55 23.32
CA ARG A 929 19.91 -43.05 22.66
C ARG A 929 19.41 -42.11 21.57
N LEU A 930 19.41 -40.81 21.83
CA LEU A 930 19.04 -39.79 20.83
C LEU A 930 20.03 -39.79 19.66
N THR A 931 21.34 -39.90 19.94
CA THR A 931 22.35 -40.01 18.88
C THR A 931 22.13 -41.26 18.02
N GLN A 932 21.88 -42.42 18.65
CA GLN A 932 21.58 -43.65 17.93
C GLN A 932 20.33 -43.52 17.04
N ALA A 933 19.25 -42.92 17.56
CA ALA A 933 18.01 -42.74 16.79
C ALA A 933 18.20 -41.81 15.57
N VAL A 934 19.01 -40.76 15.69
CA VAL A 934 19.29 -39.80 14.60
C VAL A 934 20.27 -40.37 13.56
N GLU A 935 21.20 -41.24 13.98
CA GLU A 935 22.22 -41.81 13.08
C GLU A 935 21.74 -43.09 12.36
N GLN A 936 20.80 -43.85 12.93
CA GLN A 936 20.28 -45.10 12.37
C GLN A 936 18.95 -44.95 11.61
N TYR A 937 18.69 -43.76 11.06
CA TYR A 937 17.46 -43.45 10.34
C TYR A 937 17.62 -43.65 8.81
N GLU A 938 16.88 -44.61 8.23
CA GLU A 938 16.69 -44.76 6.78
C GLU A 938 15.19 -44.68 6.42
N GLY A 939 14.70 -43.49 6.08
CA GLY A 939 13.30 -43.31 5.66
C GLY A 939 12.26 -43.51 6.79
N PHE A 940 11.04 -43.96 6.48
CA PHE A 940 9.94 -44.09 7.46
C PHE A 940 10.09 -45.28 8.44
N SER A 941 11.29 -45.86 8.59
CA SER A 941 11.51 -47.02 9.46
C SER A 941 12.87 -46.95 10.14
N LEU A 942 12.92 -47.37 11.41
CA LEU A 942 14.16 -47.65 12.14
C LEU A 942 14.75 -48.96 11.61
N VAL A 943 16.06 -48.98 11.35
CA VAL A 943 16.81 -50.20 10.98
C VAL A 943 16.92 -51.16 12.15
#